data_AF-A0A924F353-F1
#
_entry.id   AF-A0A924F353-F1
#
_cell.length_a   1.000
_cell.length_b   1.000
_cell.length_c   1.000
_cell.angle_alpha   90.00
_cell.angle_beta   90.00
_cell.angle_gamma   90.00
#
_symmetry.space_group_name_H-M   'P 1'
#
loop_
_entity.id
_entity.type
_entity.pdbx_description
1 polymer ?
#
loop_
_entity_poly.entity_id
_entity_poly.type
_entity_poly.pdbx_seq_one_letter_code
_entity_poly.pdbx_strand_id
1 'polypeptide(L)'
;MKPSWLRAGRRAAQLLAMLVVTTLVLPYAFVPAYVAHGATPFSGSTLFNPYAHIGTRWQRANFHAHSRAWGGLTSGHQSVDAVRAAYTARGYDVAGVSNYHLISRAIGDTNILPIYEHGFSIRKTHQLVIGAREVTAIDFPLWQTTRAKQFLLAQLHDTAALTTVVHPYLRTGYGIGELASLSGYDLLEVRSHWNDASRWWDAVLTAGNPVWAIGNDDSHDVRNPRAIGVVWTMVNAATSRAPQVIDALRQGAMYVVAGSDSGSAARLTSVALSGDTIVTTFDRPMRSIEVITDGGIVRTQVSDRSTVRYALTPDDHYARVVATDAGGTLYLNPVIRSSGRPAPWAVPVLRPLASLLFRLGAFVLWLAAITMLMRGSVARRRSQRRARLLQRRTTRAAALLSMLSLSPGSATAQSNPQSQSQAQAPAPAPALAPHAALPFRIGDYHEYDLKFGAITVGSGSLSVSGPDTLRGREVLRLRYEITGGIPFFRVHDVMESWFDTAAMHSLRFTQELNEGPKHYHRHFDFYPDEKIVLERGKPRAATVASPLDEASFIFYVRTLRMAVGETLSFSRYFRVDANPVTIQVLRRETITVPAGTFNAVVVQPIIRTSGIFSKGGQAELWFTDDAVHTLIQMKAKLSFGSLSLYLRPSRNRH
;
A
#
# COMPACT_ATOMS: atom_id res chain seq x y z
N MET A 1 5.62 48.45 7.05
CA MET A 1 6.66 47.57 6.44
C MET A 1 6.47 46.16 7.00
N LYS A 2 6.51 45.07 6.19
CA LYS A 2 6.44 43.70 6.77
C LYS A 2 7.75 43.40 7.53
N PRO A 3 7.68 42.86 8.77
CA PRO A 3 8.84 42.56 9.61
C PRO A 3 9.93 41.73 8.91
N SER A 4 11.20 41.95 9.26
CA SER A 4 12.37 41.26 8.70
C SER A 4 12.33 39.73 8.91
N TRP A 5 11.81 39.27 10.05
CA TRP A 5 11.71 37.85 10.40
C TRP A 5 10.80 37.04 9.46
N LEU A 6 9.70 37.65 8.97
CA LEU A 6 8.81 37.03 7.97
C LEU A 6 9.48 36.84 6.59
N ARG A 7 10.51 37.64 6.27
CA ARG A 7 11.28 37.50 5.02
C ARG A 7 12.38 36.45 5.15
N ALA A 8 12.99 36.36 6.33
CA ALA A 8 13.96 35.31 6.66
C ALA A 8 13.29 33.93 6.64
N GLY A 9 12.14 33.76 7.32
CA GLY A 9 11.39 32.50 7.34
C GLY A 9 10.92 32.04 5.94
N ARG A 10 10.56 32.99 5.06
CA ARG A 10 10.19 32.66 3.67
C ARG A 10 11.38 32.23 2.81
N ARG A 11 12.54 32.87 2.94
CA ARG A 11 13.75 32.44 2.24
C ARG A 11 14.19 31.06 2.73
N ALA A 12 14.14 30.82 4.04
CA ALA A 12 14.42 29.51 4.61
C ALA A 12 13.47 28.43 4.07
N ALA A 13 12.16 28.70 4.00
CA ALA A 13 11.19 27.77 3.43
C ALA A 13 11.43 27.50 1.92
N GLN A 14 11.86 28.50 1.16
CA GLN A 14 12.19 28.33 -0.26
C GLN A 14 13.48 27.50 -0.46
N LEU A 15 14.52 27.76 0.33
CA LEU A 15 15.75 26.98 0.31
C LEU A 15 15.48 25.53 0.74
N LEU A 16 14.64 25.33 1.76
CA LEU A 16 14.21 24.01 2.18
C LEU A 16 13.42 23.29 1.07
N ALA A 17 12.49 23.96 0.39
CA ALA A 17 11.76 23.37 -0.72
C ALA A 17 12.69 23.00 -1.90
N MET A 18 13.68 23.86 -2.21
CA MET A 18 14.69 23.55 -3.24
C MET A 18 15.56 22.36 -2.84
N LEU A 19 15.96 22.29 -1.56
CA LEU A 19 16.71 21.15 -1.02
C LEU A 19 15.88 19.87 -1.13
N VAL A 20 14.64 19.86 -0.65
CA VAL A 20 13.74 18.71 -0.71
C VAL A 20 13.52 18.25 -2.15
N VAL A 21 13.21 19.16 -3.08
CA VAL A 21 13.05 18.82 -4.50
C VAL A 21 14.35 18.24 -5.07
N THR A 22 15.50 18.83 -4.75
CA THR A 22 16.79 18.33 -5.24
C THR A 22 17.08 16.95 -4.67
N THR A 23 16.97 16.75 -3.37
CA THR A 23 17.27 15.46 -2.72
C THR A 23 16.30 14.36 -3.15
N LEU A 24 15.02 14.68 -3.38
CA LEU A 24 14.03 13.67 -3.78
C LEU A 24 13.98 13.40 -5.28
N VAL A 25 14.37 14.34 -6.15
CA VAL A 25 14.23 14.20 -7.60
C VAL A 25 15.56 13.90 -8.28
N LEU A 26 16.66 14.50 -7.81
CA LEU A 26 17.96 14.38 -8.46
C LEU A 26 18.48 12.94 -8.55
N PRO A 27 18.29 12.04 -7.56
CA PRO A 27 18.72 10.64 -7.70
C PRO A 27 18.11 9.96 -8.93
N TYR A 28 16.86 10.30 -9.29
CA TYR A 28 16.20 9.75 -10.48
C TYR A 28 16.85 10.16 -11.78
N ALA A 29 17.49 11.34 -11.84
CA ALA A 29 18.21 11.80 -13.02
C ALA A 29 19.40 10.90 -13.35
N PHE A 30 20.00 10.26 -12.34
CA PHE A 30 21.19 9.43 -12.50
C PHE A 30 20.89 7.99 -12.90
N VAL A 31 19.62 7.56 -12.86
CA VAL A 31 19.19 6.22 -13.27
C VAL A 31 19.55 6.00 -14.74
N PRO A 32 20.41 5.03 -15.07
CA PRO A 32 20.80 4.78 -16.44
C PRO A 32 19.70 4.05 -17.22
N ALA A 33 19.83 4.12 -18.55
CA ALA A 33 19.07 3.28 -19.46
C ALA A 33 19.80 1.95 -19.66
N TYR A 34 19.02 0.87 -19.66
CA TYR A 34 19.51 -0.50 -19.85
C TYR A 34 19.02 -1.06 -21.19
N VAL A 35 19.76 -2.01 -21.74
CA VAL A 35 19.22 -2.95 -22.73
C VAL A 35 18.24 -3.87 -21.99
N ALA A 36 17.04 -4.04 -22.52
CA ALA A 36 16.05 -4.92 -21.91
C ALA A 36 16.57 -6.36 -21.94
N HIS A 37 16.49 -7.07 -20.81
CA HIS A 37 16.80 -8.49 -20.77
C HIS A 37 15.58 -9.28 -21.25
N GLY A 38 15.77 -10.16 -22.23
CA GLY A 38 14.74 -11.10 -22.67
C GLY A 38 14.69 -12.32 -21.73
N ALA A 39 13.55 -13.00 -21.69
CA ALA A 39 13.47 -14.31 -21.04
C ALA A 39 14.28 -15.33 -21.86
N THR A 40 15.18 -16.04 -21.19
CA THR A 40 15.98 -17.13 -21.76
C THR A 40 15.85 -18.31 -20.81
N PRO A 41 14.87 -19.20 -21.02
CA PRO A 41 14.64 -20.35 -20.15
C PRO A 41 15.91 -21.14 -19.89
N PHE A 42 15.98 -21.79 -18.73
CA PHE A 42 17.12 -22.63 -18.38
C PHE A 42 17.34 -23.72 -19.43
N SER A 43 18.59 -23.99 -19.77
CA SER A 43 18.92 -24.95 -20.83
C SER A 43 20.22 -25.68 -20.50
N GLY A 44 20.38 -26.87 -21.06
CA GLY A 44 21.53 -27.73 -20.83
C GLY A 44 21.14 -29.20 -20.85
N SER A 45 22.11 -30.06 -21.16
CA SER A 45 21.94 -31.52 -21.17
C SER A 45 22.02 -32.16 -19.79
N THR A 46 22.34 -31.38 -18.75
CA THR A 46 22.49 -31.83 -17.36
C THR A 46 21.57 -31.06 -16.42
N LEU A 47 21.31 -31.65 -15.25
CA LEU A 47 20.52 -31.04 -14.18
C LEU A 47 21.41 -30.59 -13.03
N PHE A 48 21.34 -29.31 -12.69
CA PHE A 48 21.91 -28.77 -11.47
C PHE A 48 20.96 -29.04 -10.30
N ASN A 49 21.45 -29.76 -9.29
CA ASN A 49 20.73 -30.05 -8.06
C ASN A 49 21.36 -29.33 -6.86
N PRO A 50 20.71 -28.31 -6.29
CA PRO A 50 21.24 -27.59 -5.12
C PRO A 50 21.34 -28.45 -3.86
N TYR A 51 20.76 -29.65 -3.87
CA TYR A 51 20.74 -30.61 -2.76
C TYR A 51 21.65 -31.83 -2.99
N ALA A 52 22.54 -31.78 -4.00
CA ALA A 52 23.45 -32.90 -4.29
C ALA A 52 24.33 -33.30 -3.08
N HIS A 53 24.61 -32.36 -2.18
CA HIS A 53 25.43 -32.56 -0.99
C HIS A 53 24.70 -32.08 0.27
N ILE A 54 23.60 -32.75 0.66
CA ILE A 54 22.98 -32.51 1.98
C ILE A 54 23.95 -32.98 3.07
N GLY A 55 24.39 -32.05 3.91
CA GLY A 55 25.24 -32.33 5.06
C GLY A 55 24.45 -32.95 6.22
N THR A 56 25.14 -33.22 7.32
CA THR A 56 24.53 -33.82 8.53
C THR A 56 23.75 -32.83 9.38
N ARG A 57 23.85 -31.52 9.11
CA ARG A 57 23.23 -30.47 9.91
C ARG A 57 22.55 -29.42 9.03
N TRP A 58 21.32 -29.09 9.40
CA TRP A 58 20.60 -27.93 8.90
C TRP A 58 20.64 -26.83 9.95
N GLN A 59 21.03 -25.62 9.54
CA GLN A 59 20.97 -24.42 10.36
C GLN A 59 19.59 -23.78 10.18
N ARG A 60 18.86 -23.57 11.26
CA ARG A 60 17.63 -22.79 11.22
C ARG A 60 17.96 -21.31 11.21
N ALA A 61 17.46 -20.58 10.22
CA ALA A 61 17.77 -19.19 10.01
C ALA A 61 16.53 -18.30 9.85
N ASN A 62 16.62 -17.11 10.43
CA ASN A 62 15.79 -15.96 10.06
C ASN A 62 16.71 -14.86 9.56
N PHE A 63 16.39 -14.25 8.43
CA PHE A 63 17.15 -13.14 7.85
C PHE A 63 16.39 -11.82 7.91
N HIS A 64 15.10 -11.85 8.26
CA HIS A 64 14.24 -10.67 8.24
C HIS A 64 13.59 -10.44 9.60
N ALA A 65 14.16 -9.53 10.39
CA ALA A 65 13.58 -9.08 11.64
C ALA A 65 14.15 -7.71 12.02
N HIS A 66 13.32 -6.91 12.68
CA HIS A 66 13.61 -5.52 13.00
C HIS A 66 13.65 -5.33 14.50
N SER A 67 14.78 -4.81 15.00
CA SER A 67 14.86 -4.33 16.38
C SER A 67 14.46 -2.86 16.48
N ARG A 68 14.74 -2.08 15.44
CA ARG A 68 14.37 -0.67 15.28
C ARG A 68 13.90 -0.39 13.86
N ALA A 69 12.59 -0.40 13.65
CA ALA A 69 12.01 -0.07 12.35
C ALA A 69 11.78 1.45 12.22
N TRP A 70 12.07 2.02 11.03
CA TRP A 70 11.84 3.43 10.70
C TRP A 70 12.40 4.44 11.72
N GLY A 71 13.59 4.17 12.28
CA GLY A 71 14.19 5.05 13.29
C GLY A 71 13.39 5.15 14.60
N GLY A 72 12.49 4.19 14.87
CA GLY A 72 11.64 4.16 16.07
C GLY A 72 10.26 4.77 15.89
N LEU A 73 9.87 5.18 14.68
CA LEU A 73 8.54 5.73 14.37
C LEU A 73 7.42 4.68 14.33
N THR A 74 7.78 3.39 14.24
CA THR A 74 6.84 2.26 14.21
C THR A 74 7.24 1.23 15.27
N SER A 75 6.41 0.19 15.47
CA SER A 75 6.74 -0.96 16.32
C SER A 75 8.13 -1.53 16.00
N GLY A 76 8.86 -1.96 17.03
CA GLY A 76 10.29 -2.27 16.96
C GLY A 76 11.06 -1.42 17.98
N HIS A 77 10.80 -1.67 19.26
CA HIS A 77 11.43 -0.96 20.39
C HIS A 77 12.35 -1.86 21.21
N GLN A 78 12.61 -3.08 20.72
CA GLN A 78 13.50 -4.04 21.37
C GLN A 78 14.96 -3.79 20.99
N SER A 79 15.91 -4.15 21.87
CA SER A 79 17.33 -4.12 21.52
C SER A 79 17.65 -5.21 20.49
N VAL A 80 18.74 -5.04 19.73
CA VAL A 80 19.25 -6.07 18.81
C VAL A 80 19.46 -7.39 19.55
N ASP A 81 20.03 -7.34 20.76
CA ASP A 81 20.28 -8.53 21.58
C ASP A 81 18.99 -9.21 22.04
N ALA A 82 17.95 -8.43 22.38
CA ALA A 82 16.65 -8.99 22.74
C ALA A 82 15.98 -9.71 21.56
N VAL A 83 16.10 -9.15 20.34
CA VAL A 83 15.59 -9.82 19.13
C VAL A 83 16.35 -11.13 18.89
N ARG A 84 17.69 -11.11 18.94
CA ARG A 84 18.51 -12.32 18.78
C ARG A 84 18.19 -13.37 19.83
N ALA A 85 18.14 -12.98 21.10
CA ALA A 85 17.81 -13.88 22.20
C ALA A 85 16.43 -14.52 22.00
N ALA A 86 15.44 -13.78 21.52
CA ALA A 86 14.11 -14.32 21.24
C ALA A 86 14.09 -15.40 20.15
N TYR A 87 14.93 -15.25 19.12
CA TYR A 87 15.12 -16.26 18.07
C TYR A 87 15.96 -17.45 18.55
N THR A 88 17.07 -17.22 19.25
CA THR A 88 17.92 -18.28 19.81
C THR A 88 17.14 -19.14 20.80
N ALA A 89 16.31 -18.54 21.66
CA ALA A 89 15.42 -19.26 22.58
C ALA A 89 14.39 -20.16 21.87
N ARG A 90 14.15 -19.93 20.57
CA ARG A 90 13.28 -20.75 19.68
C ARG A 90 14.08 -21.71 18.80
N GLY A 91 15.36 -21.93 19.11
CA GLY A 91 16.22 -22.89 18.41
C GLY A 91 16.66 -22.43 17.02
N TYR A 92 16.73 -21.11 16.78
CA TYR A 92 17.37 -20.58 15.56
C TYR A 92 18.88 -20.54 15.75
N ASP A 93 19.62 -21.17 14.82
CA ASP A 93 21.08 -21.12 14.78
C ASP A 93 21.57 -19.79 14.18
N VAL A 94 20.78 -19.16 13.29
CA VAL A 94 21.08 -17.86 12.67
C VAL A 94 19.92 -16.89 12.93
N ALA A 95 20.15 -15.94 13.84
CA ALA A 95 19.20 -14.89 14.20
C ALA A 95 19.57 -13.54 13.55
N GLY A 96 19.21 -13.38 12.28
CA GLY A 96 19.42 -12.14 11.53
C GLY A 96 18.57 -10.98 12.06
N VAL A 97 19.18 -9.81 12.18
CA VAL A 97 18.52 -8.54 12.52
C VAL A 97 18.84 -7.54 11.42
N SER A 98 17.85 -7.21 10.60
CA SER A 98 17.98 -6.54 9.32
C SER A 98 17.32 -5.16 9.35
N ASN A 99 17.73 -4.31 10.28
CA ASN A 99 17.16 -2.96 10.41
C ASN A 99 17.30 -2.15 9.12
N TYR A 100 16.35 -1.22 8.90
CA TYR A 100 16.39 -0.33 7.74
C TYR A 100 17.68 0.48 7.68
N HIS A 101 18.45 0.29 6.60
CA HIS A 101 19.69 1.04 6.31
C HIS A 101 20.70 1.02 7.47
N LEU A 102 20.70 -0.04 8.28
CA LEU A 102 21.58 -0.17 9.45
C LEU A 102 22.06 -1.60 9.66
N ILE A 103 23.36 -1.81 9.45
CA ILE A 103 24.02 -3.09 9.73
C ILE A 103 24.20 -3.23 11.25
N SER A 104 23.45 -4.14 11.85
CA SER A 104 23.36 -4.28 13.30
C SER A 104 24.43 -5.23 13.88
N ARG A 105 25.73 -4.96 13.64
CA ARG A 105 26.86 -5.76 14.20
C ARG A 105 28.07 -4.89 14.53
N ALA A 106 28.98 -5.42 15.36
CA ALA A 106 30.31 -4.84 15.55
C ALA A 106 31.22 -5.10 14.33
N ILE A 107 32.12 -4.16 14.03
CA ILE A 107 33.12 -4.31 12.97
C ILE A 107 34.02 -5.51 13.30
N GLY A 108 34.23 -6.40 12.33
CA GLY A 108 35.09 -7.59 12.50
C GLY A 108 34.42 -8.82 13.12
N ASP A 109 33.20 -8.71 13.65
CA ASP A 109 32.47 -9.87 14.14
C ASP A 109 31.99 -10.74 12.98
N THR A 110 32.50 -11.97 12.91
CA THR A 110 32.17 -12.98 11.88
C THR A 110 31.16 -14.03 12.36
N ASN A 111 30.81 -14.02 13.65
CA ASN A 111 29.79 -14.88 14.21
C ASN A 111 28.38 -14.36 13.85
N ILE A 112 28.26 -13.06 13.63
CA ILE A 112 27.01 -12.41 13.24
C ILE A 112 27.00 -12.15 11.73
N LEU A 113 25.97 -12.64 11.05
CA LEU A 113 25.71 -12.33 9.65
C LEU A 113 25.44 -10.81 9.47
N PRO A 114 26.27 -10.07 8.70
CA PRO A 114 25.98 -8.68 8.36
C PRO A 114 24.75 -8.63 7.47
N ILE A 115 23.70 -7.93 7.89
CA ILE A 115 22.47 -7.82 7.12
C ILE A 115 21.73 -6.52 7.46
N TYR A 116 21.04 -5.94 6.48
CA TYR A 116 20.13 -4.82 6.65
C TYR A 116 19.01 -4.88 5.59
N GLU A 117 17.87 -4.22 5.86
CA GLU A 117 16.81 -4.01 4.86
C GLU A 117 17.03 -2.67 4.16
N HIS A 118 17.08 -2.67 2.83
CA HIS A 118 17.20 -1.48 2.01
C HIS A 118 15.85 -1.06 1.47
N GLY A 119 15.54 0.23 1.60
CA GLY A 119 14.45 0.89 0.89
C GLY A 119 13.47 1.57 1.84
N PHE A 120 13.23 2.86 1.64
CA PHE A 120 12.19 3.65 2.31
C PHE A 120 11.00 3.96 1.39
N SER A 121 10.90 3.25 0.26
CA SER A 121 9.88 3.50 -0.75
C SER A 121 8.46 3.40 -0.16
N ILE A 122 7.61 4.38 -0.50
CA ILE A 122 6.18 4.38 -0.12
C ILE A 122 5.46 3.09 -0.59
N ARG A 123 5.90 2.52 -1.73
CA ARG A 123 5.38 1.28 -2.32
C ARG A 123 5.98 0.00 -1.72
N LYS A 124 6.78 0.09 -0.65
CA LYS A 124 7.40 -1.06 0.01
C LYS A 124 8.28 -1.91 -0.93
N THR A 125 8.98 -1.24 -1.84
CA THR A 125 10.00 -1.87 -2.70
C THR A 125 11.29 -2.04 -1.89
N HIS A 126 11.43 -3.18 -1.19
CA HIS A 126 12.58 -3.41 -0.30
C HIS A 126 13.44 -4.60 -0.73
N GLN A 127 14.67 -4.60 -0.21
CA GLN A 127 15.65 -5.65 -0.44
C GLN A 127 16.35 -6.01 0.87
N LEU A 128 16.69 -7.28 1.09
CA LEU A 128 17.68 -7.62 2.10
C LEU A 128 19.07 -7.66 1.48
N VAL A 129 20.02 -7.06 2.17
CA VAL A 129 21.41 -6.98 1.75
C VAL A 129 22.24 -7.87 2.68
N ILE A 130 22.47 -9.10 2.25
CA ILE A 130 23.10 -10.14 3.06
C ILE A 130 24.61 -10.15 2.83
N GLY A 131 25.39 -10.26 3.91
CA GLY A 131 26.84 -10.11 3.86
C GLY A 131 27.27 -8.69 3.52
N ALA A 132 26.49 -7.68 3.92
CA ALA A 132 26.75 -6.28 3.63
C ALA A 132 28.10 -5.81 4.18
N ARG A 133 28.90 -5.16 3.33
CA ARG A 133 30.15 -4.48 3.69
C ARG A 133 29.89 -3.05 4.20
N GLU A 134 28.92 -2.38 3.57
CA GLU A 134 28.47 -1.02 3.90
C GLU A 134 26.99 -0.84 3.52
N VAL A 135 26.39 0.26 3.98
CA VAL A 135 25.02 0.63 3.61
C VAL A 135 25.07 1.43 2.32
N THR A 136 24.33 1.01 1.30
CA THR A 136 24.24 1.72 0.03
C THR A 136 23.58 3.08 0.24
N ALA A 137 24.23 4.16 -0.19
CA ALA A 137 23.75 5.52 0.07
C ALA A 137 22.52 5.92 -0.76
N ILE A 138 22.33 5.30 -1.94
CA ILE A 138 21.25 5.66 -2.87
C ILE A 138 19.96 4.92 -2.51
N ASP A 139 18.86 5.67 -2.47
CA ASP A 139 17.51 5.12 -2.38
C ASP A 139 16.49 6.01 -3.12
N PHE A 140 15.33 5.44 -3.42
CA PHE A 140 14.24 6.06 -4.16
C PHE A 140 12.95 6.02 -3.31
N PRO A 141 12.78 6.99 -2.38
CA PRO A 141 11.72 6.94 -1.38
C PRO A 141 10.30 7.18 -1.94
N LEU A 142 10.20 7.75 -3.16
CA LEU A 142 8.91 8.09 -3.78
C LEU A 142 8.35 6.94 -4.64
N TRP A 143 8.71 6.90 -5.92
CA TRP A 143 8.25 5.88 -6.87
C TRP A 143 9.46 5.23 -7.52
N GLN A 144 9.40 3.96 -7.90
CA GLN A 144 10.49 3.32 -8.63
C GLN A 144 9.97 2.79 -9.96
N THR A 145 10.57 3.24 -11.06
CA THR A 145 10.39 2.60 -12.37
C THR A 145 11.18 1.29 -12.40
N THR A 146 10.89 0.40 -13.36
CA THR A 146 11.66 -0.84 -13.55
C THR A 146 13.16 -0.56 -13.73
N ARG A 147 13.52 0.53 -14.44
CA ARG A 147 14.92 0.97 -14.58
C ARG A 147 15.54 1.43 -13.26
N ALA A 148 14.79 2.15 -12.42
CA ALA A 148 15.26 2.57 -11.10
C ALA A 148 15.48 1.36 -10.18
N LYS A 149 14.58 0.37 -10.22
CA LYS A 149 14.74 -0.91 -9.51
C LYS A 149 15.98 -1.67 -9.98
N GLN A 150 16.16 -1.80 -11.29
CA GLN A 150 17.35 -2.45 -11.85
C GLN A 150 18.65 -1.75 -11.42
N PHE A 151 18.66 -0.42 -11.46
CA PHE A 151 19.81 0.37 -11.01
C PHE A 151 20.08 0.17 -9.51
N LEU A 152 19.03 0.19 -8.69
CA LEU A 152 19.16 -0.04 -7.25
C LEU A 152 19.73 -1.43 -6.97
N LEU A 153 19.21 -2.48 -7.61
CA LEU A 153 19.72 -3.85 -7.45
C LEU A 153 21.21 -3.96 -7.81
N ALA A 154 21.64 -3.30 -8.90
CA ALA A 154 23.04 -3.25 -9.28
C ALA A 154 23.92 -2.58 -8.21
N GLN A 155 23.47 -1.46 -7.63
CA GLN A 155 24.20 -0.77 -6.56
C GLN A 155 24.27 -1.58 -5.27
N LEU A 156 23.20 -2.30 -4.93
CA LEU A 156 23.17 -3.16 -3.74
C LEU A 156 24.15 -4.33 -3.90
N HIS A 157 24.17 -4.96 -5.08
CA HIS A 157 25.07 -6.06 -5.41
C HIS A 157 26.55 -5.69 -5.17
N ASP A 158 26.97 -4.46 -5.48
CA ASP A 158 28.35 -3.98 -5.28
C ASP A 158 28.77 -3.87 -3.80
N THR A 159 27.81 -3.81 -2.87
CA THR A 159 28.06 -3.67 -1.43
C THR A 159 27.71 -4.93 -0.62
N ALA A 160 27.10 -5.93 -1.27
CA ALA A 160 26.60 -7.14 -0.64
C ALA A 160 27.45 -8.37 -0.96
N ALA A 161 27.18 -9.47 -0.26
CA ALA A 161 27.55 -10.81 -0.71
C ALA A 161 26.41 -11.48 -1.48
N LEU A 162 25.15 -11.19 -1.09
CA LEU A 162 23.92 -11.61 -1.76
C LEU A 162 22.86 -10.49 -1.67
N THR A 163 22.18 -10.23 -2.77
CA THR A 163 21.06 -9.27 -2.83
C THR A 163 19.75 -10.05 -2.89
N THR A 164 18.79 -9.69 -2.02
CA THR A 164 17.52 -10.39 -1.90
C THR A 164 16.37 -9.42 -2.16
N VAL A 165 15.41 -9.80 -3.01
CA VAL A 165 14.12 -9.09 -3.07
C VAL A 165 13.19 -9.67 -2.00
N VAL A 166 12.63 -8.81 -1.14
CA VAL A 166 11.74 -9.24 -0.05
C VAL A 166 10.30 -8.77 -0.23
N HIS A 167 9.36 -9.54 0.34
CA HIS A 167 7.90 -9.32 0.33
C HIS A 167 7.34 -8.59 -0.91
N PRO A 168 7.61 -9.09 -2.15
CA PRO A 168 7.37 -8.35 -3.40
C PRO A 168 5.91 -7.95 -3.64
N TYR A 169 4.97 -8.65 -3.01
CA TYR A 169 3.53 -8.42 -3.07
C TYR A 169 3.07 -7.18 -2.27
N LEU A 170 3.83 -6.73 -1.27
CA LEU A 170 3.40 -5.62 -0.42
C LEU A 170 3.29 -4.33 -1.23
N ARG A 171 2.10 -3.71 -1.19
CA ARG A 171 1.78 -2.44 -1.88
C ARG A 171 2.23 -2.39 -3.35
N THR A 172 2.21 -3.54 -4.04
CA THR A 172 2.69 -3.67 -5.42
C THR A 172 4.15 -3.22 -5.60
N GLY A 173 5.00 -3.48 -4.60
CA GLY A 173 6.41 -3.13 -4.59
C GLY A 173 7.15 -3.66 -5.83
N TYR A 174 6.86 -4.90 -6.22
CA TYR A 174 7.29 -5.53 -7.47
C TYR A 174 6.13 -6.19 -8.21
N GLY A 175 5.98 -5.90 -9.51
CA GLY A 175 5.06 -6.67 -10.37
C GLY A 175 5.64 -8.04 -10.75
N ILE A 176 4.80 -9.02 -11.08
CA ILE A 176 5.24 -10.37 -11.46
C ILE A 176 6.15 -10.33 -12.71
N GLY A 177 5.64 -9.81 -13.83
CA GLY A 177 6.42 -9.71 -15.07
C GLY A 177 7.57 -8.70 -14.99
N GLU A 178 7.43 -7.69 -14.12
CA GLU A 178 8.53 -6.75 -13.85
C GLU A 178 9.70 -7.44 -13.16
N LEU A 179 9.45 -8.16 -12.06
CA LEU A 179 10.49 -8.85 -11.30
C LEU A 179 11.19 -9.92 -12.13
N ALA A 180 10.43 -10.62 -12.99
CA ALA A 180 10.96 -11.58 -13.96
C ALA A 180 11.87 -10.94 -15.03
N SER A 181 11.79 -9.62 -15.24
CA SER A 181 12.65 -8.87 -16.17
C SER A 181 13.88 -8.24 -15.52
N LEU A 182 13.99 -8.30 -14.18
CA LEU A 182 15.11 -7.74 -13.44
C LEU A 182 16.23 -8.78 -13.27
N SER A 183 17.46 -8.29 -13.13
CA SER A 183 18.66 -9.09 -12.91
C SER A 183 19.53 -8.56 -11.76
N GLY A 184 20.59 -9.29 -11.41
CA GLY A 184 21.55 -8.86 -10.38
C GLY A 184 21.06 -9.04 -8.93
N TYR A 185 20.15 -9.97 -8.68
CA TYR A 185 19.76 -10.38 -7.33
C TYR A 185 19.75 -11.92 -7.23
N ASP A 186 20.09 -12.42 -6.05
CA ASP A 186 20.39 -13.83 -5.81
C ASP A 186 19.22 -14.58 -5.19
N LEU A 187 18.45 -13.89 -4.35
CA LEU A 187 17.44 -14.48 -3.49
C LEU A 187 16.08 -13.78 -3.61
N LEU A 188 15.00 -14.51 -3.36
CA LEU A 188 13.64 -14.00 -3.29
C LEU A 188 12.96 -14.51 -2.01
N GLU A 189 12.34 -13.61 -1.25
CA GLU A 189 11.47 -13.99 -0.15
C GLU A 189 10.15 -14.55 -0.69
N VAL A 190 10.08 -15.87 -0.79
CA VAL A 190 8.93 -16.61 -1.32
C VAL A 190 7.82 -16.70 -0.27
N ARG A 191 8.19 -16.74 1.00
CA ARG A 191 7.23 -16.77 2.12
C ARG A 191 7.62 -15.79 3.21
N SER A 192 6.59 -15.14 3.74
CA SER A 192 6.64 -14.54 5.08
C SER A 192 5.33 -14.84 5.80
N HIS A 193 5.22 -14.41 7.05
CA HIS A 193 3.96 -14.50 7.80
C HIS A 193 2.81 -13.70 7.16
N TRP A 194 3.11 -12.77 6.25
CA TRP A 194 2.11 -11.94 5.58
C TRP A 194 1.50 -12.60 4.34
N ASN A 195 2.31 -13.16 3.44
CA ASN A 195 1.80 -13.66 2.15
C ASN A 195 2.78 -14.61 1.43
N ASP A 196 2.28 -15.22 0.36
CA ASP A 196 2.98 -16.16 -0.53
C ASP A 196 3.36 -15.48 -1.85
N ALA A 197 4.65 -15.52 -2.20
CA ALA A 197 5.21 -14.97 -3.44
C ALA A 197 5.59 -16.04 -4.47
N SER A 198 5.09 -17.28 -4.34
CA SER A 198 5.39 -18.38 -5.28
C SER A 198 5.13 -18.00 -6.73
N ARG A 199 4.05 -17.25 -7.03
CA ARG A 199 3.77 -16.77 -8.39
C ARG A 199 4.82 -15.80 -8.95
N TRP A 200 5.46 -15.00 -8.10
CA TRP A 200 6.58 -14.16 -8.51
C TRP A 200 7.81 -15.01 -8.76
N TRP A 201 8.06 -15.97 -7.87
CA TRP A 201 9.20 -16.86 -8.00
C TRP A 201 9.13 -17.71 -9.26
N ASP A 202 7.97 -18.30 -9.55
CA ASP A 202 7.73 -19.08 -10.76
C ASP A 202 7.97 -18.25 -12.02
N ALA A 203 7.53 -16.98 -12.04
CA ALA A 203 7.79 -16.09 -13.17
C ALA A 203 9.28 -15.79 -13.37
N VAL A 204 10.03 -15.60 -12.28
CA VAL A 204 11.49 -15.37 -12.31
C VAL A 204 12.24 -16.61 -12.80
N LEU A 205 11.88 -17.79 -12.28
CA LEU A 205 12.45 -19.07 -12.69
C LEU A 205 12.12 -19.39 -14.16
N THR A 206 10.87 -19.19 -14.57
CA THR A 206 10.43 -19.42 -15.97
C THR A 206 11.13 -18.47 -16.94
N ALA A 207 11.46 -17.25 -16.49
CA ALA A 207 12.26 -16.35 -17.29
C ALA A 207 13.70 -16.86 -17.49
N GLY A 208 14.17 -17.78 -16.65
CA GLY A 208 15.51 -18.38 -16.67
C GLY A 208 16.52 -17.68 -15.76
N ASN A 209 16.04 -17.01 -14.71
CA ASN A 209 16.90 -16.39 -13.71
C ASN A 209 16.95 -17.28 -12.43
N PRO A 210 18.12 -17.86 -12.07
CA PRO A 210 18.24 -18.82 -10.96
C PRO A 210 18.30 -18.10 -9.61
N VAL A 211 17.14 -17.59 -9.21
CA VAL A 211 16.94 -16.92 -7.93
C VAL A 211 16.42 -17.92 -6.90
N TRP A 212 17.10 -18.01 -5.75
CA TRP A 212 16.77 -19.00 -4.73
C TRP A 212 15.77 -18.47 -3.70
N ALA A 213 14.92 -19.35 -3.19
CA ALA A 213 13.94 -19.02 -2.17
C ALA A 213 14.59 -18.84 -0.80
N ILE A 214 14.16 -17.78 -0.11
CA ILE A 214 14.22 -17.67 1.34
C ILE A 214 12.82 -17.39 1.90
N GLY A 215 12.65 -17.59 3.19
CA GLY A 215 11.46 -17.17 3.90
C GLY A 215 11.77 -16.82 5.34
N ASN A 216 11.09 -15.79 5.83
CA ASN A 216 11.41 -15.13 7.08
C ASN A 216 10.16 -14.55 7.73
N ASP A 217 10.29 -14.17 9.00
CA ASP A 217 9.17 -13.62 9.75
C ASP A 217 8.90 -12.13 9.46
N ASP A 218 9.85 -11.32 8.98
CA ASP A 218 9.67 -9.84 8.90
C ASP A 218 9.14 -9.24 10.22
N SER A 219 9.68 -9.74 11.34
CA SER A 219 9.17 -9.43 12.67
C SER A 219 9.48 -7.99 13.07
N HIS A 220 8.49 -7.31 13.62
CA HIS A 220 8.64 -5.96 14.21
C HIS A 220 8.38 -5.94 15.72
N ASP A 221 7.97 -7.07 16.30
CA ASP A 221 7.79 -7.25 17.73
C ASP A 221 7.96 -8.72 18.12
N VAL A 222 9.10 -9.06 18.73
CA VAL A 222 9.41 -10.44 19.12
C VAL A 222 8.55 -10.99 20.27
N ARG A 223 7.70 -10.16 20.87
CA ARG A 223 6.71 -10.60 21.87
C ARG A 223 5.43 -11.09 21.21
N ASN A 224 5.20 -10.80 19.93
CA ASN A 224 4.03 -11.26 19.21
C ASN A 224 4.29 -12.70 18.69
N PRO A 225 3.67 -13.73 19.29
CA PRO A 225 3.93 -15.12 18.90
C PRO A 225 3.44 -15.45 17.48
N ARG A 226 2.62 -14.59 16.87
CA ARG A 226 2.17 -14.74 15.47
C ARG A 226 3.14 -14.13 14.45
N ALA A 227 4.18 -13.44 14.90
CA ALA A 227 5.13 -12.72 14.07
C ALA A 227 6.59 -13.15 14.30
N ILE A 228 6.82 -14.24 15.02
CA ILE A 228 8.15 -14.83 15.23
C ILE A 228 8.03 -16.35 15.30
N GLY A 229 8.89 -17.07 14.60
CA GLY A 229 8.86 -18.53 14.62
C GLY A 229 7.85 -19.16 13.67
N VAL A 230 7.32 -18.41 12.71
CA VAL A 230 6.24 -18.87 11.82
C VAL A 230 6.71 -19.13 10.40
N VAL A 231 7.74 -18.41 9.93
CA VAL A 231 8.41 -18.71 8.66
C VAL A 231 9.92 -18.62 8.85
N TRP A 232 10.65 -19.63 8.41
CA TRP A 232 12.10 -19.67 8.51
C TRP A 232 12.74 -20.37 7.31
N THR A 233 14.06 -20.22 7.21
CA THR A 233 14.87 -20.88 6.18
C THR A 233 15.75 -21.93 6.84
N MET A 234 15.73 -23.17 6.35
CA MET A 234 16.66 -24.22 6.74
C MET A 234 17.84 -24.19 5.77
N VAL A 235 19.03 -23.89 6.28
CA VAL A 235 20.27 -23.73 5.48
C VAL A 235 21.18 -24.94 5.68
N ASN A 236 21.59 -25.57 4.58
CA ASN A 236 22.52 -26.69 4.62
C ASN A 236 23.96 -26.16 4.73
N ALA A 237 24.39 -25.89 5.96
CA ALA A 237 25.73 -25.43 6.28
C ALA A 237 26.26 -26.16 7.52
N ALA A 238 27.56 -26.48 7.52
CA ALA A 238 28.19 -27.21 8.61
C ALA A 238 28.12 -26.44 9.94
N THR A 239 28.20 -25.11 9.89
CA THR A 239 28.08 -24.21 11.04
C THR A 239 27.20 -23.01 10.72
N SER A 240 26.73 -22.30 11.75
CA SER A 240 25.97 -21.05 11.62
C SER A 240 26.84 -19.80 11.34
N ARG A 241 28.14 -19.96 11.12
CA ARG A 241 29.05 -18.84 10.83
C ARG A 241 28.71 -18.19 9.49
N ALA A 242 28.80 -16.85 9.45
CA ALA A 242 28.33 -16.06 8.32
C ALA A 242 28.88 -16.50 6.95
N PRO A 243 30.19 -16.80 6.76
CA PRO A 243 30.70 -17.24 5.46
C PRO A 243 30.05 -18.53 4.96
N GLN A 244 29.87 -19.53 5.84
CA GLN A 244 29.29 -20.82 5.46
C GLN A 244 27.79 -20.70 5.15
N VAL A 245 27.08 -19.85 5.90
CA VAL A 245 25.67 -19.54 5.61
C VAL A 245 25.54 -18.85 4.26
N ILE A 246 26.38 -17.84 3.98
CA ILE A 246 26.38 -17.14 2.68
C ILE A 246 26.70 -18.10 1.54
N ASP A 247 27.70 -18.96 1.69
CA ASP A 247 28.07 -19.94 0.66
C ASP A 247 26.94 -20.93 0.36
N ALA A 248 26.24 -21.41 1.39
CA ALA A 248 25.08 -22.28 1.23
C ALA A 248 23.91 -21.57 0.53
N LEU A 249 23.60 -20.33 0.94
CA LEU A 249 22.57 -19.50 0.30
C LEU A 249 22.90 -19.23 -1.18
N ARG A 250 24.16 -18.92 -1.49
CA ARG A 250 24.61 -18.70 -2.88
C ARG A 250 24.45 -19.95 -3.75
N GLN A 251 24.56 -21.13 -3.15
CA GLN A 251 24.44 -22.43 -3.84
C GLN A 251 22.98 -22.90 -4.00
N GLY A 252 22.01 -22.21 -3.40
CA GLY A 252 20.64 -22.69 -3.34
C GLY A 252 20.43 -23.84 -2.34
N ALA A 253 21.44 -24.15 -1.51
CA ALA A 253 21.45 -25.25 -0.56
C ALA A 253 20.62 -24.92 0.70
N MET A 254 19.35 -24.57 0.50
CA MET A 254 18.38 -24.24 1.53
C MET A 254 16.96 -24.59 1.10
N TYR A 255 16.03 -24.61 2.05
CA TYR A 255 14.59 -24.64 1.77
C TYR A 255 13.85 -23.79 2.80
N VAL A 256 12.66 -23.34 2.43
CA VAL A 256 11.81 -22.51 3.30
C VAL A 256 10.81 -23.39 4.02
N VAL A 257 10.50 -23.05 5.26
CA VAL A 257 9.43 -23.68 6.05
C VAL A 257 8.47 -22.60 6.51
N ALA A 258 7.18 -22.77 6.23
CA ALA A 258 6.09 -21.97 6.79
C ALA A 258 5.24 -22.85 7.70
N GLY A 259 5.25 -22.61 9.01
CA GLY A 259 4.59 -23.44 10.01
C GLY A 259 4.19 -22.67 11.26
N SER A 260 3.61 -23.35 12.25
CA SER A 260 3.18 -22.73 13.51
C SER A 260 3.99 -23.15 14.73
N ASP A 261 4.74 -24.25 14.62
CA ASP A 261 5.64 -24.72 15.68
C ASP A 261 6.89 -25.37 15.06
N SER A 262 8.03 -24.78 15.39
CA SER A 262 9.34 -25.12 14.89
C SER A 262 9.79 -26.55 15.24
N GLY A 263 9.22 -27.18 16.27
CA GLY A 263 9.55 -28.57 16.64
C GLY A 263 8.84 -29.63 15.80
N SER A 264 7.77 -29.24 15.10
CA SER A 264 6.81 -30.19 14.48
C SER A 264 6.96 -30.35 12.96
N ALA A 265 7.70 -29.46 12.30
CA ALA A 265 7.84 -29.47 10.85
C ALA A 265 8.61 -30.70 10.34
N ALA A 266 8.12 -31.27 9.25
CA ALA A 266 8.81 -32.31 8.50
C ALA A 266 10.18 -31.82 7.99
N ARG A 267 11.08 -32.77 7.71
CA ARG A 267 12.45 -32.48 7.25
C ARG A 267 12.71 -33.09 5.89
N LEU A 268 13.41 -32.34 5.05
CA LEU A 268 13.99 -32.86 3.81
C LEU A 268 15.13 -33.82 4.14
N THR A 269 15.05 -35.04 3.62
CA THR A 269 16.10 -36.06 3.74
C THR A 269 16.99 -36.08 2.50
N SER A 270 16.40 -36.09 1.30
CA SER A 270 17.15 -36.11 0.06
C SER A 270 16.37 -35.55 -1.13
N VAL A 271 17.10 -34.98 -2.08
CA VAL A 271 16.65 -34.79 -3.47
C VAL A 271 17.70 -35.46 -4.34
N ALA A 272 17.42 -36.67 -4.81
CA ALA A 272 18.34 -37.45 -5.62
C ALA A 272 17.99 -37.33 -7.11
N LEU A 273 19.02 -37.43 -7.96
CA LEU A 273 18.88 -37.47 -9.42
C LEU A 273 19.25 -38.85 -9.95
N SER A 274 18.45 -39.34 -10.90
CA SER A 274 18.77 -40.50 -11.73
C SER A 274 18.34 -40.20 -13.16
N GLY A 275 19.30 -39.85 -14.02
CA GLY A 275 19.01 -39.22 -15.31
C GLY A 275 18.20 -37.93 -15.13
N ASP A 276 17.10 -37.80 -15.86
CA ASP A 276 16.15 -36.68 -15.73
C ASP A 276 15.11 -36.89 -14.60
N THR A 277 15.23 -37.96 -13.80
CA THR A 277 14.28 -38.23 -12.71
C THR A 277 14.75 -37.62 -11.39
N ILE A 278 13.95 -36.70 -10.85
CA ILE A 278 14.09 -36.21 -9.47
C ILE A 278 13.35 -37.15 -8.52
N VAL A 279 13.98 -37.47 -7.39
CA VAL A 279 13.40 -38.25 -6.30
C VAL A 279 13.57 -37.45 -5.01
N THR A 280 12.47 -36.90 -4.50
CA THR A 280 12.49 -36.10 -3.26
C THR A 280 11.91 -36.91 -2.12
N THR A 281 12.65 -37.00 -1.01
CA THR A 281 12.28 -37.80 0.18
C THR A 281 12.31 -36.96 1.44
N PHE A 282 11.28 -37.13 2.27
CA PHE A 282 11.08 -36.49 3.57
C PHE A 282 11.19 -37.53 4.71
N ASP A 283 11.41 -37.05 5.92
CA ASP A 283 11.56 -37.88 7.13
C ASP A 283 10.27 -38.60 7.57
N ARG A 284 9.12 -38.22 6.99
CA ARG A 284 7.80 -38.77 7.28
C ARG A 284 6.85 -38.62 6.08
N PRO A 285 5.70 -39.32 6.07
CA PRO A 285 4.66 -39.08 5.08
C PRO A 285 4.14 -37.63 5.12
N MET A 286 4.00 -37.03 3.95
CA MET A 286 3.44 -35.68 3.77
C MET A 286 1.99 -35.79 3.29
N ARG A 287 1.13 -34.88 3.76
CA ARG A 287 -0.27 -34.79 3.29
C ARG A 287 -0.36 -34.50 1.80
N SER A 288 0.52 -33.64 1.29
CA SER A 288 0.66 -33.35 -0.13
C SER A 288 2.11 -33.09 -0.48
N ILE A 289 2.59 -33.63 -1.60
CA ILE A 289 3.85 -33.28 -2.24
C ILE A 289 3.55 -32.94 -3.70
N GLU A 290 3.79 -31.70 -4.08
CA GLU A 290 3.57 -31.16 -5.42
C GLU A 290 4.91 -30.90 -6.10
N VAL A 291 5.05 -31.36 -7.35
CA VAL A 291 6.17 -31.01 -8.22
C VAL A 291 5.68 -29.97 -9.23
N ILE A 292 6.36 -28.83 -9.23
CA ILE A 292 5.98 -27.63 -9.98
C ILE A 292 7.10 -27.30 -10.98
N THR A 293 6.73 -27.06 -12.23
CA THR A 293 7.66 -26.71 -13.32
C THR A 293 7.30 -25.34 -13.92
N ASP A 294 7.84 -25.06 -15.11
CA ASP A 294 7.63 -23.85 -15.90
C ASP A 294 6.22 -23.25 -15.80
N GLY A 295 6.17 -21.93 -15.60
CA GLY A 295 4.94 -21.17 -15.39
C GLY A 295 4.25 -21.39 -14.04
N GLY A 296 4.84 -22.18 -13.13
CA GLY A 296 4.21 -22.56 -11.87
C GLY A 296 3.18 -23.67 -12.02
N ILE A 297 3.32 -24.52 -13.04
CA ILE A 297 2.38 -25.60 -13.34
C ILE A 297 2.70 -26.81 -12.47
N VAL A 298 1.71 -27.31 -11.72
CA VAL A 298 1.81 -28.57 -10.97
C VAL A 298 1.75 -29.73 -11.97
N ARG A 299 2.82 -30.51 -12.08
CA ARG A 299 2.94 -31.66 -12.99
C ARG A 299 2.53 -32.97 -12.35
N THR A 300 2.83 -33.11 -11.06
CA THR A 300 2.42 -34.27 -10.27
C THR A 300 2.17 -33.85 -8.83
N GLN A 301 1.22 -34.54 -8.21
CA GLN A 301 0.89 -34.39 -6.81
C GLN A 301 0.67 -35.78 -6.20
N VAL A 302 1.31 -36.05 -5.08
CA VAL A 302 1.12 -37.27 -4.30
C VAL A 302 0.70 -36.93 -2.88
N SER A 303 -0.15 -37.76 -2.29
CA SER A 303 -0.63 -37.60 -0.91
C SER A 303 -0.27 -38.80 -0.07
N ASP A 304 -0.08 -38.59 1.23
CA ASP A 304 0.22 -39.60 2.25
C ASP A 304 1.44 -40.47 1.91
N ARG A 305 2.45 -39.84 1.30
CA ARG A 305 3.74 -40.46 0.95
C ARG A 305 4.89 -39.62 1.49
N SER A 306 5.99 -40.27 1.85
CA SER A 306 7.24 -39.59 2.24
C SER A 306 8.13 -39.28 1.04
N THR A 307 7.79 -39.78 -0.15
CA THR A 307 8.63 -39.68 -1.35
C THR A 307 7.79 -39.34 -2.57
N VAL A 308 8.31 -38.46 -3.43
CA VAL A 308 7.78 -38.22 -4.78
C VAL A 308 8.87 -38.47 -5.82
N ARG A 309 8.47 -38.99 -6.98
CA ARG A 309 9.33 -39.20 -8.14
C ARG A 309 8.74 -38.46 -9.33
N TYR A 310 9.57 -37.72 -10.07
CA TYR A 310 9.15 -37.02 -11.28
C TYR A 310 10.26 -37.03 -12.31
N ALA A 311 9.95 -37.44 -13.54
CA ALA A 311 10.87 -37.39 -14.68
C ALA A 311 10.63 -36.09 -15.44
N LEU A 312 11.64 -35.23 -15.52
CA LEU A 312 11.55 -33.97 -16.24
C LEU A 312 11.48 -34.23 -17.75
N THR A 313 10.50 -33.62 -18.41
CA THR A 313 10.42 -33.61 -19.88
C THR A 313 11.42 -32.61 -20.48
N PRO A 314 11.73 -32.68 -21.78
CA PRO A 314 12.58 -31.67 -22.43
C PRO A 314 12.08 -30.23 -22.28
N ASP A 315 10.76 -30.04 -22.13
CA ASP A 315 10.12 -28.74 -21.94
C ASP A 315 10.10 -28.25 -20.48
N ASP A 316 10.44 -29.13 -19.52
CA ASP A 316 10.59 -28.74 -18.12
C ASP A 316 12.02 -28.24 -17.89
N HIS A 317 12.19 -26.92 -17.85
CA HIS A 317 13.49 -26.26 -17.68
C HIS A 317 13.92 -26.23 -16.20
N TYR A 318 12.96 -26.32 -15.28
CA TYR A 318 13.21 -26.53 -13.86
C TYR A 318 12.08 -27.36 -13.22
N ALA A 319 12.36 -27.95 -12.08
CA ALA A 319 11.37 -28.57 -11.21
C ALA A 319 11.64 -28.24 -9.75
N ARG A 320 10.64 -27.70 -9.05
CA ARG A 320 10.67 -27.44 -7.60
C ARG A 320 9.58 -28.20 -6.88
N VAL A 321 9.77 -28.44 -5.59
CA VAL A 321 8.83 -29.21 -4.76
C VAL A 321 8.24 -28.34 -3.67
N VAL A 322 6.92 -28.43 -3.50
CA VAL A 322 6.20 -27.90 -2.34
C VAL A 322 5.58 -29.09 -1.62
N ALA A 323 5.86 -29.23 -0.33
CA ALA A 323 5.34 -30.34 0.46
C ALA A 323 4.65 -29.81 1.73
N THR A 324 3.44 -30.27 2.00
CA THR A 324 2.64 -29.81 3.13
C THR A 324 2.27 -30.98 4.04
N ASP A 325 2.37 -30.76 5.34
CA ASP A 325 1.88 -31.63 6.40
C ASP A 325 1.29 -30.80 7.56
N ALA A 326 0.80 -31.44 8.62
CA ALA A 326 0.26 -30.79 9.81
C ALA A 326 1.24 -29.80 10.47
N GLY A 327 2.54 -30.07 10.41
CA GLY A 327 3.58 -29.18 10.96
C GLY A 327 3.90 -27.94 10.11
N GLY A 328 3.42 -27.87 8.87
CA GLY A 328 3.64 -26.74 7.96
C GLY A 328 3.93 -27.14 6.52
N THR A 329 4.34 -26.15 5.73
CA THR A 329 4.65 -26.28 4.30
C THR A 329 6.13 -25.99 4.05
N LEU A 330 6.79 -26.90 3.34
CA LEU A 330 8.16 -26.80 2.86
C LEU A 330 8.17 -26.32 1.41
N TYR A 331 9.02 -25.36 1.09
CA TYR A 331 9.25 -24.86 -0.27
C TYR A 331 10.72 -25.08 -0.62
N LEU A 332 10.99 -26.02 -1.53
CA LEU A 332 12.35 -26.40 -1.93
C LEU A 332 12.78 -25.60 -3.17
N ASN A 333 14.05 -25.23 -3.22
CA ASN A 333 14.70 -24.67 -4.40
C ASN A 333 14.65 -25.65 -5.57
N PRO A 334 14.59 -25.14 -6.81
CA PRO A 334 14.44 -25.98 -7.99
C PRO A 334 15.72 -26.76 -8.32
N VAL A 335 15.53 -27.95 -8.88
CA VAL A 335 16.50 -28.57 -9.79
C VAL A 335 16.35 -27.89 -11.15
N ILE A 336 17.46 -27.50 -11.78
CA ILE A 336 17.46 -26.64 -12.98
C ILE A 336 18.24 -27.30 -14.13
N ARG A 337 17.76 -27.22 -15.37
CA ARG A 337 18.55 -27.58 -16.56
C ARG A 337 19.70 -26.59 -16.77
N SER A 338 20.93 -27.05 -16.61
CA SER A 338 22.12 -26.20 -16.71
C SER A 338 23.36 -27.03 -16.97
N SER A 339 24.24 -26.57 -17.87
CA SER A 339 25.55 -27.17 -18.17
C SER A 339 26.60 -26.94 -17.07
N GLY A 340 26.22 -26.31 -15.96
CA GLY A 340 27.05 -26.05 -14.80
C GLY A 340 26.23 -25.42 -13.67
N ARG A 341 26.90 -24.76 -12.72
CA ARG A 341 26.20 -23.99 -11.69
C ARG A 341 25.47 -22.80 -12.32
N PRO A 342 24.15 -22.67 -12.18
CA PRO A 342 23.43 -21.54 -12.71
C PRO A 342 23.76 -20.30 -11.87
N ALA A 343 23.96 -19.17 -12.52
CA ALA A 343 24.23 -17.88 -11.89
C ALA A 343 23.10 -16.89 -12.24
N PRO A 344 22.72 -15.99 -11.31
CA PRO A 344 21.77 -14.93 -11.61
C PRO A 344 22.19 -14.18 -12.86
N TRP A 345 21.20 -13.66 -13.58
CA TRP A 345 21.48 -12.79 -14.72
C TRP A 345 22.41 -11.65 -14.32
N ALA A 346 23.42 -11.41 -15.16
CA ALA A 346 24.28 -10.26 -15.00
C ALA A 346 23.46 -8.97 -15.05
N VAL A 347 23.95 -7.93 -14.36
CA VAL A 347 23.35 -6.59 -14.47
C VAL A 347 23.31 -6.20 -15.96
N PRO A 348 22.19 -5.67 -16.47
CA PRO A 348 22.04 -5.51 -17.91
C PRO A 348 23.01 -4.46 -18.46
N VAL A 349 23.37 -4.60 -19.74
CA VAL A 349 24.29 -3.68 -20.40
C VAL A 349 23.69 -2.27 -20.47
N LEU A 350 24.50 -1.26 -20.10
CA LEU A 350 24.11 0.14 -20.16
C LEU A 350 23.92 0.60 -21.61
N ARG A 351 22.99 1.53 -21.83
CA ARG A 351 22.87 2.32 -23.07
C ARG A 351 23.44 3.72 -22.81
N PRO A 352 24.73 3.99 -23.08
CA PRO A 352 25.40 5.20 -22.60
C PRO A 352 24.77 6.47 -23.17
N LEU A 353 24.50 6.52 -24.48
CA LEU A 353 23.90 7.67 -25.14
C LEU A 353 22.48 7.96 -24.62
N ALA A 354 21.64 6.94 -24.48
CA ALA A 354 20.30 7.10 -23.95
C ALA A 354 20.32 7.56 -22.47
N SER A 355 21.27 7.06 -21.69
CA SER A 355 21.50 7.48 -20.31
C SER A 355 21.93 8.94 -20.22
N LEU A 356 22.84 9.37 -21.12
CA LEU A 356 23.31 10.74 -21.20
C LEU A 356 22.18 11.70 -21.58
N LEU A 357 21.41 11.39 -22.63
CA LEU A 357 20.28 12.21 -23.07
C LEU A 357 19.22 12.34 -21.98
N PHE A 358 18.94 11.25 -21.25
CA PHE A 358 18.01 11.28 -20.12
C PHE A 358 18.53 12.18 -18.98
N ARG A 359 19.80 12.04 -18.61
CA ARG A 359 20.45 12.90 -17.60
C ARG A 359 20.40 14.37 -17.98
N LEU A 360 20.70 14.71 -19.24
CA LEU A 360 20.62 16.08 -19.75
C LEU A 360 19.19 16.62 -19.68
N GLY A 361 18.19 15.84 -20.11
CA GLY A 361 16.78 16.22 -20.01
C GLY A 361 16.34 16.43 -18.56
N ALA A 362 16.69 15.52 -17.66
CA ALA A 362 16.39 15.63 -16.24
C ALA A 362 17.08 16.86 -15.59
N PHE A 363 18.32 17.17 -15.98
CA PHE A 363 19.04 18.36 -15.53
C PHE A 363 18.36 19.65 -15.99
N VAL A 364 17.91 19.73 -17.25
CA VAL A 364 17.16 20.88 -17.78
C VAL A 364 15.84 21.06 -17.04
N LEU A 365 15.10 19.98 -16.78
CA LEU A 365 13.85 20.03 -16.00
C LEU A 365 14.08 20.45 -14.56
N TRP A 366 15.14 19.94 -13.92
CA TRP A 366 15.53 20.35 -12.57
C TRP A 366 15.90 21.84 -12.54
N LEU A 367 16.70 22.34 -13.49
CA LEU A 367 17.04 23.75 -13.60
C LEU A 367 15.80 24.62 -13.84
N ALA A 368 14.84 24.16 -14.65
CA ALA A 368 13.56 24.84 -14.84
C ALA A 368 12.74 24.91 -13.54
N ALA A 369 12.68 23.82 -12.76
CA ALA A 369 11.99 23.78 -11.47
C ALA A 369 12.64 24.72 -10.44
N ILE A 370 13.97 24.69 -10.33
CA ILE A 370 14.73 25.59 -9.45
C ILE A 370 14.53 27.06 -9.87
N THR A 371 14.63 27.37 -11.17
CA THR A 371 14.41 28.73 -11.66
C THR A 371 12.97 29.21 -11.46
N MET A 372 11.96 28.32 -11.53
CA MET A 372 10.57 28.65 -11.20
C MET A 372 10.39 28.98 -9.71
N LEU A 373 10.97 28.18 -8.82
CA LEU A 373 10.99 28.44 -7.37
C LEU A 373 11.69 29.77 -7.04
N MET A 374 12.75 30.10 -7.78
CA MET A 374 13.42 31.40 -7.70
C MET A 374 12.58 32.54 -8.29
N ARG A 375 11.94 32.37 -9.45
CA ARG A 375 11.15 33.41 -10.16
C ARG A 375 9.84 33.76 -9.45
N GLY A 376 9.21 32.83 -8.73
CA GLY A 376 8.07 33.12 -7.85
C GLY A 376 8.38 34.21 -6.80
N SER A 377 9.66 34.40 -6.47
CA SER A 377 10.14 35.48 -5.60
C SER A 377 10.38 36.83 -6.31
N VAL A 378 10.55 36.84 -7.64
CA VAL A 378 10.87 38.01 -8.47
C VAL A 378 9.63 38.63 -9.12
N ALA A 379 8.71 37.80 -9.64
CA ALA A 379 7.45 38.27 -10.24
C ALA A 379 6.58 39.04 -9.23
N ARG A 380 6.57 38.61 -7.96
CA ARG A 380 5.90 39.33 -6.86
C ARG A 380 6.54 40.69 -6.55
N ARG A 381 7.87 40.83 -6.65
CA ARG A 381 8.59 42.12 -6.47
C ARG A 381 8.23 43.12 -7.58
N ARG A 382 8.05 42.65 -8.82
CA ARG A 382 7.58 43.49 -9.94
C ARG A 382 6.11 43.91 -9.77
N SER A 383 5.22 43.01 -9.31
CA SER A 383 3.82 43.37 -9.00
C SER A 383 3.71 44.38 -7.85
N GLN A 384 4.53 44.27 -6.80
CA GLN A 384 4.54 45.21 -5.68
C GLN A 384 5.17 46.56 -6.04
N ARG A 385 6.15 46.61 -6.96
CA ARG A 385 6.65 47.86 -7.53
C ARG A 385 5.61 48.55 -8.42
N ARG A 386 4.89 47.81 -9.27
CA ARG A 386 3.78 48.35 -10.08
C ARG A 386 2.62 48.87 -9.22
N ALA A 387 2.24 48.13 -8.18
CA ALA A 387 1.22 48.58 -7.22
C ALA A 387 1.61 49.87 -6.50
N ARG A 388 2.89 50.03 -6.09
CA ARG A 388 3.40 51.29 -5.49
C ARG A 388 3.48 52.46 -6.46
N LEU A 389 3.69 52.20 -7.75
CA LEU A 389 3.68 53.21 -8.82
C LEU A 389 2.25 53.67 -9.14
N LEU A 390 1.26 52.77 -9.10
CA LEU A 390 -0.16 53.08 -9.25
C LEU A 390 -0.70 53.84 -8.03
N GLN A 391 -0.30 53.46 -6.81
CA GLN A 391 -0.70 54.13 -5.57
C GLN A 391 -0.11 55.54 -5.42
N ARG A 392 1.00 55.85 -6.11
CA ARG A 392 1.57 57.21 -6.23
C ARG A 392 0.89 58.08 -7.28
N ARG A 393 0.13 57.50 -8.21
CA ARG A 393 -0.68 58.24 -9.20
C ARG A 393 -2.08 58.56 -8.66
N THR A 394 -2.64 57.72 -7.78
CA THR A 394 -3.95 57.93 -7.18
C THR A 394 -3.94 58.92 -6.00
N THR A 395 -2.80 59.17 -5.36
CA THR A 395 -2.67 60.21 -4.30
C THR A 395 -2.50 61.64 -4.81
N ARG A 396 -2.46 61.87 -6.13
CA ARG A 396 -2.58 63.22 -6.73
C ARG A 396 -4.00 63.56 -7.22
N ALA A 397 -4.90 62.58 -7.33
CA ALA A 397 -6.26 62.78 -7.82
C ALA A 397 -7.33 62.84 -6.71
N ALA A 398 -6.98 62.48 -5.47
CA ALA A 398 -7.92 62.42 -4.34
C ALA A 398 -7.80 63.64 -3.38
N ALA A 399 -7.31 64.78 -3.87
CA ALA A 399 -7.19 66.03 -3.09
C ALA A 399 -8.13 67.15 -3.60
N LEU A 400 -9.15 66.83 -4.40
CA LEU A 400 -10.01 67.83 -5.05
C LEU A 400 -11.52 67.61 -4.91
N LEU A 401 -11.97 66.64 -4.10
CA LEU A 401 -13.39 66.56 -3.71
C LEU A 401 -13.50 66.32 -2.21
N SER A 402 -13.40 67.42 -1.47
CA SER A 402 -13.71 67.50 -0.04
C SER A 402 -14.20 68.91 0.27
N MET A 403 -15.35 69.30 -0.28
CA MET A 403 -16.12 70.45 0.21
C MET A 403 -17.60 70.19 -0.04
N LEU A 404 -18.33 69.80 0.99
CA LEU A 404 -19.47 70.54 1.54
C LEU A 404 -20.19 69.69 2.59
N SER A 405 -20.04 70.20 3.81
CA SER A 405 -20.69 69.90 5.08
C SER A 405 -22.22 70.06 5.06
N LEU A 406 -22.93 69.32 5.91
CA LEU A 406 -23.65 69.85 7.10
C LEU A 406 -24.54 68.77 7.75
N SER A 407 -24.24 68.45 9.01
CA SER A 407 -25.15 67.90 10.04
C SER A 407 -26.13 69.01 10.51
N PRO A 408 -27.11 68.86 11.46
CA PRO A 408 -27.22 67.85 12.55
C PRO A 408 -28.64 67.44 13.05
N GLY A 409 -28.67 66.46 13.98
CA GLY A 409 -29.62 66.35 15.12
C GLY A 409 -31.05 65.85 14.84
N SER A 410 -31.78 65.14 15.70
CA SER A 410 -31.64 64.78 17.13
C SER A 410 -32.71 63.75 17.53
N ALA A 411 -32.46 63.06 18.66
CA ALA A 411 -33.40 62.64 19.72
C ALA A 411 -34.42 61.50 19.45
N THR A 412 -34.20 60.29 20.00
CA THR A 412 -34.67 59.73 21.30
C THR A 412 -36.07 59.11 21.29
N ALA A 413 -36.18 57.82 21.66
CA ALA A 413 -37.21 57.33 22.60
C ALA A 413 -36.85 55.91 23.09
N GLN A 414 -36.99 55.73 24.41
CA GLN A 414 -36.76 54.51 25.20
C GLN A 414 -37.94 53.53 25.13
N SER A 415 -37.71 52.24 25.37
CA SER A 415 -38.27 51.50 26.51
C SER A 415 -37.94 49.99 26.44
N ASN A 416 -37.59 49.46 27.62
CA ASN A 416 -37.34 48.06 28.01
C ASN A 416 -38.62 47.57 28.78
N PRO A 417 -38.73 46.37 29.39
CA PRO A 417 -38.11 45.05 29.13
C PRO A 417 -39.08 43.83 29.32
N GLN A 418 -38.56 42.62 29.06
CA GLN A 418 -38.77 41.33 29.80
C GLN A 418 -40.07 40.49 29.74
N SER A 419 -39.82 39.17 29.96
CA SER A 419 -40.68 38.02 30.27
C SER A 419 -41.14 37.20 29.04
N GLN A 420 -41.11 35.85 28.99
CA GLN A 420 -41.13 34.82 30.03
C GLN A 420 -40.60 33.47 29.50
N SER A 421 -40.07 32.66 30.42
CA SER A 421 -39.73 31.24 30.28
C SER A 421 -40.99 30.37 30.36
N GLN A 422 -41.10 29.32 29.55
CA GLN A 422 -41.86 28.12 29.90
C GLN A 422 -41.16 26.85 29.42
N ALA A 423 -40.96 25.95 30.38
CA ALA A 423 -40.54 24.57 30.21
C ALA A 423 -41.74 23.69 29.82
N GLN A 424 -41.52 22.69 28.97
CA GLN A 424 -42.46 21.59 28.72
C GLN A 424 -41.75 20.24 28.87
N ALA A 425 -42.35 19.37 29.69
CA ALA A 425 -42.05 17.95 29.82
C ALA A 425 -43.36 17.16 29.53
N PRO A 426 -43.31 15.82 29.36
CA PRO A 426 -43.36 15.15 28.06
C PRO A 426 -44.75 14.58 27.73
N ALA A 427 -45.10 14.56 26.45
CA ALA A 427 -46.31 13.92 25.91
C ALA A 427 -45.96 12.57 25.23
N PRO A 428 -46.94 11.64 25.10
CA PRO A 428 -46.73 10.20 25.13
C PRO A 428 -46.16 9.63 23.83
N ALA A 429 -45.57 8.43 23.94
CA ALA A 429 -45.03 7.67 22.82
C ALA A 429 -46.07 7.48 21.70
N PRO A 430 -45.81 7.95 20.47
CA PRO A 430 -46.62 7.59 19.33
C PRO A 430 -46.15 6.23 18.80
N ALA A 431 -47.14 5.41 18.44
CA ALA A 431 -47.00 4.20 17.67
C ALA A 431 -46.13 4.41 16.41
N LEU A 432 -45.45 3.32 15.98
CA LEU A 432 -44.59 3.23 14.79
C LEU A 432 -45.11 4.11 13.62
N ALA A 433 -44.37 5.18 13.35
CA ALA A 433 -44.68 6.12 12.28
C ALA A 433 -44.37 5.51 10.89
N PRO A 434 -45.15 5.84 9.85
CA PRO A 434 -44.90 5.44 8.48
C PRO A 434 -43.62 6.12 7.97
N HIS A 435 -42.84 5.40 7.15
CA HIS A 435 -41.58 5.80 6.50
C HIS A 435 -41.07 7.22 6.86
N ALA A 436 -40.14 7.30 7.81
CA ALA A 436 -39.42 8.54 8.09
C ALA A 436 -38.86 9.11 6.77
N ALA A 437 -39.09 10.41 6.51
CA ALA A 437 -38.58 11.09 5.34
C ALA A 437 -37.05 10.89 5.24
N LEU A 438 -36.57 10.48 4.08
CA LEU A 438 -35.13 10.25 3.88
C LEU A 438 -34.34 11.54 4.17
N PRO A 439 -33.13 11.43 4.76
CA PRO A 439 -32.29 12.58 5.10
C PRO A 439 -31.61 13.19 3.86
N PHE A 440 -32.01 12.81 2.66
CA PHE A 440 -31.51 13.31 1.38
C PHE A 440 -32.65 13.31 0.35
N ARG A 441 -32.55 14.21 -0.63
CA ARG A 441 -33.59 14.46 -1.63
C ARG A 441 -33.00 14.50 -3.04
N ILE A 442 -33.84 14.27 -4.03
CA ILE A 442 -33.49 14.49 -5.45
C ILE A 442 -33.03 15.94 -5.61
N GLY A 443 -31.91 16.13 -6.30
CA GLY A 443 -31.28 17.43 -6.49
C GLY A 443 -30.23 17.78 -5.44
N ASP A 444 -30.11 17.02 -4.35
CA ASP A 444 -29.01 17.20 -3.40
C ASP A 444 -27.67 17.08 -4.12
N TYR A 445 -26.82 18.09 -3.96
CA TYR A 445 -25.48 18.15 -4.54
C TYR A 445 -24.51 18.77 -3.53
N HIS A 446 -23.48 18.02 -3.17
CA HIS A 446 -22.44 18.45 -2.24
C HIS A 446 -21.09 18.39 -2.96
N GLU A 447 -20.35 19.49 -2.93
CA GLU A 447 -19.02 19.58 -3.54
C GLU A 447 -17.95 19.68 -2.45
N TYR A 448 -16.81 19.04 -2.68
CA TYR A 448 -15.74 18.90 -1.70
C TYR A 448 -14.40 19.34 -2.27
N ASP A 449 -13.59 20.00 -1.44
CA ASP A 449 -12.15 20.12 -1.67
C ASP A 449 -11.45 18.81 -1.33
N LEU A 450 -10.77 18.21 -2.31
CA LEU A 450 -9.86 17.10 -2.06
C LEU A 450 -8.48 17.64 -1.72
N LYS A 451 -8.02 17.39 -0.49
CA LYS A 451 -6.70 17.79 0.01
C LYS A 451 -5.83 16.58 0.30
N PHE A 452 -4.56 16.70 -0.07
CA PHE A 452 -3.50 15.81 0.36
C PHE A 452 -2.56 16.59 1.28
N GLY A 453 -2.63 16.31 2.58
CA GLY A 453 -2.03 17.18 3.59
C GLY A 453 -2.61 18.60 3.52
N ALA A 454 -1.75 19.60 3.34
CA ALA A 454 -2.16 21.01 3.25
C ALA A 454 -2.50 21.49 1.83
N ILE A 455 -2.35 20.64 0.80
CA ILE A 455 -2.45 21.03 -0.61
C ILE A 455 -3.79 20.54 -1.17
N THR A 456 -4.56 21.44 -1.78
CA THR A 456 -5.73 21.05 -2.60
C THR A 456 -5.23 20.39 -3.88
N VAL A 457 -5.60 19.13 -4.08
CA VAL A 457 -5.20 18.29 -5.21
C VAL A 457 -6.37 17.93 -6.12
N GLY A 458 -7.59 18.30 -5.76
CA GLY A 458 -8.76 18.03 -6.59
C GLY A 458 -10.07 18.45 -5.93
N SER A 459 -11.15 17.84 -6.40
CA SER A 459 -12.50 17.98 -5.89
C SER A 459 -13.21 16.64 -5.85
N GLY A 460 -14.22 16.52 -5.01
CA GLY A 460 -15.20 15.43 -5.08
C GLY A 460 -16.61 15.97 -5.07
N SER A 461 -17.59 15.15 -5.44
CA SER A 461 -19.00 15.46 -5.31
C SER A 461 -19.82 14.25 -4.89
N LEU A 462 -20.90 14.52 -4.15
CA LEU A 462 -21.98 13.59 -3.86
C LEU A 462 -23.27 14.18 -4.41
N SER A 463 -24.03 13.39 -5.15
CA SER A 463 -25.29 13.86 -5.74
C SER A 463 -26.38 12.80 -5.73
N VAL A 464 -27.62 13.28 -5.68
CA VAL A 464 -28.83 12.45 -5.73
C VAL A 464 -29.66 12.89 -6.93
N SER A 465 -29.97 11.94 -7.81
CA SER A 465 -30.79 12.17 -9.00
C SER A 465 -31.87 11.08 -9.13
N GLY A 466 -32.85 11.30 -10.02
CA GLY A 466 -34.04 10.46 -10.16
C GLY A 466 -35.34 11.28 -10.05
N PRO A 467 -36.49 10.63 -9.80
CA PRO A 467 -36.63 9.17 -9.66
C PRO A 467 -36.35 8.47 -11.00
N ASP A 468 -35.90 7.22 -10.92
CA ASP A 468 -35.72 6.31 -12.06
C ASP A 468 -36.47 5.01 -11.76
N THR A 469 -36.60 4.12 -12.74
CA THR A 469 -37.23 2.81 -12.56
C THR A 469 -36.28 1.71 -13.01
N LEU A 470 -35.96 0.78 -12.10
CA LEU A 470 -35.12 -0.37 -12.41
C LEU A 470 -35.85 -1.66 -12.06
N ARG A 471 -36.11 -2.50 -13.07
CA ARG A 471 -36.84 -3.77 -12.93
C ARG A 471 -38.19 -3.61 -12.21
N GLY A 472 -38.92 -2.55 -12.57
CA GLY A 472 -40.25 -2.24 -12.00
C GLY A 472 -40.23 -1.64 -10.59
N ARG A 473 -39.05 -1.38 -10.01
CA ARG A 473 -38.89 -0.73 -8.71
C ARG A 473 -38.44 0.72 -8.90
N GLU A 474 -39.02 1.63 -8.12
CA GLU A 474 -38.57 3.02 -8.06
C GLU A 474 -37.20 3.08 -7.37
N VAL A 475 -36.26 3.80 -7.98
CA VAL A 475 -34.90 3.95 -7.46
C VAL A 475 -34.42 5.38 -7.55
N LEU A 476 -33.55 5.76 -6.61
CA LEU A 476 -32.74 6.97 -6.70
C LEU A 476 -31.35 6.63 -7.21
N ARG A 477 -30.77 7.53 -7.99
CA ARG A 477 -29.38 7.44 -8.44
C ARG A 477 -28.49 8.22 -7.49
N LEU A 478 -27.69 7.49 -6.72
CA LEU A 478 -26.72 8.02 -5.78
C LEU A 478 -25.35 8.00 -6.46
N ARG A 479 -24.80 9.19 -6.72
CA ARG A 479 -23.54 9.33 -7.46
C ARG A 479 -22.46 9.97 -6.60
N TYR A 480 -21.30 9.33 -6.59
CA TYR A 480 -20.06 9.82 -6.00
C TYR A 480 -19.03 10.02 -7.10
N GLU A 481 -18.39 11.18 -7.13
CA GLU A 481 -17.36 11.48 -8.11
C GLU A 481 -16.14 12.11 -7.43
N ILE A 482 -14.94 11.66 -7.80
CA ILE A 482 -13.68 12.27 -7.40
C ILE A 482 -12.90 12.63 -8.67
N THR A 483 -12.48 13.88 -8.76
CA THR A 483 -11.54 14.31 -9.79
C THR A 483 -10.37 15.05 -9.16
N GLY A 484 -9.16 14.64 -9.45
CA GLY A 484 -7.99 15.30 -8.89
C GLY A 484 -6.69 14.65 -9.31
N GLY A 485 -5.61 15.05 -8.67
CA GLY A 485 -4.32 14.46 -8.89
C GLY A 485 -3.17 15.41 -8.61
N ILE A 486 -1.98 14.83 -8.65
CA ILE A 486 -0.71 15.55 -8.65
C ILE A 486 -0.11 15.45 -10.05
N PRO A 487 0.91 16.25 -10.40
CA PRO A 487 1.64 16.05 -11.65
C PRO A 487 2.00 14.56 -11.82
N PHE A 488 1.71 14.00 -13.00
CA PHE A 488 1.93 12.59 -13.39
C PHE A 488 1.01 11.52 -12.77
N PHE A 489 0.06 11.89 -11.90
CA PHE A 489 -0.96 10.95 -11.42
C PHE A 489 -2.31 11.65 -11.28
N ARG A 490 -3.24 11.34 -12.18
CA ARG A 490 -4.61 11.88 -12.17
C ARG A 490 -5.59 10.80 -11.79
N VAL A 491 -6.64 11.20 -11.10
CA VAL A 491 -7.76 10.39 -10.67
C VAL A 491 -9.03 11.01 -11.23
N HIS A 492 -9.85 10.20 -11.87
CA HIS A 492 -11.21 10.54 -12.24
C HIS A 492 -12.08 9.30 -12.01
N ASP A 493 -12.67 9.24 -10.82
CA ASP A 493 -13.44 8.10 -10.36
C ASP A 493 -14.91 8.50 -10.24
N VAL A 494 -15.78 7.70 -10.83
CA VAL A 494 -17.23 7.85 -10.77
C VAL A 494 -17.81 6.53 -10.26
N MET A 495 -18.57 6.61 -9.18
CA MET A 495 -19.34 5.51 -8.63
C MET A 495 -20.82 5.90 -8.62
N GLU A 496 -21.69 5.00 -9.07
CA GLU A 496 -23.12 5.28 -9.14
C GLU A 496 -23.94 4.06 -8.75
N SER A 497 -24.90 4.29 -7.85
CA SER A 497 -25.80 3.28 -7.31
C SER A 497 -27.24 3.60 -7.64
N TRP A 498 -28.00 2.59 -8.06
CA TRP A 498 -29.46 2.63 -8.17
C TRP A 498 -30.03 2.02 -6.90
N PHE A 499 -30.49 2.90 -6.02
CA PHE A 499 -30.88 2.61 -4.66
C PHE A 499 -32.40 2.59 -4.52
N ASP A 500 -32.95 1.42 -4.14
CA ASP A 500 -34.37 1.26 -3.79
C ASP A 500 -34.59 1.90 -2.42
N THR A 501 -35.35 2.98 -2.38
CA THR A 501 -35.62 3.77 -1.17
C THR A 501 -36.64 3.13 -0.24
N ALA A 502 -37.49 2.23 -0.74
CA ALA A 502 -38.47 1.52 0.06
C ALA A 502 -37.83 0.33 0.78
N ALA A 503 -37.05 -0.48 0.04
CA ALA A 503 -36.34 -1.64 0.57
C ALA A 503 -34.94 -1.29 1.15
N MET A 504 -34.49 -0.05 0.95
CA MET A 504 -33.21 0.49 1.41
C MET A 504 -31.99 -0.29 0.92
N HIS A 505 -31.99 -0.87 -0.28
CA HIS A 505 -30.88 -1.65 -0.84
C HIS A 505 -30.48 -1.22 -2.26
N SER A 506 -29.29 -1.62 -2.70
CA SER A 506 -28.82 -1.39 -4.06
C SER A 506 -29.39 -2.44 -5.02
N LEU A 507 -29.84 -1.99 -6.18
CA LEU A 507 -30.28 -2.86 -7.29
C LEU A 507 -29.26 -2.88 -8.44
N ARG A 508 -28.48 -1.82 -8.62
CA ARG A 508 -27.38 -1.75 -9.57
C ARG A 508 -26.28 -0.85 -9.06
N PHE A 509 -25.04 -1.18 -9.42
CA PHE A 509 -23.88 -0.35 -9.09
C PHE A 509 -22.87 -0.34 -10.25
N THR A 510 -22.37 0.84 -10.59
CA THR A 510 -21.33 1.03 -11.59
C THR A 510 -20.13 1.75 -11.01
N GLN A 511 -18.93 1.30 -11.40
CA GLN A 511 -17.66 1.93 -11.04
C GLN A 511 -16.88 2.22 -12.32
N GLU A 512 -16.57 3.49 -12.54
CA GLU A 512 -15.59 3.93 -13.52
C GLU A 512 -14.41 4.52 -12.75
N LEU A 513 -13.30 3.80 -12.69
CA LEU A 513 -12.12 4.20 -11.92
C LEU A 513 -10.97 4.47 -12.87
N ASN A 514 -10.57 5.73 -12.97
CA ASN A 514 -9.46 6.17 -13.82
C ASN A 514 -8.35 6.74 -12.93
N GLU A 515 -7.48 5.86 -12.43
CA GLU A 515 -6.43 6.17 -11.46
C GLU A 515 -5.03 5.99 -12.08
N GLY A 516 -4.48 7.06 -12.62
CA GLY A 516 -3.18 7.05 -13.30
C GLY A 516 -3.18 6.10 -14.49
N PRO A 517 -2.36 5.02 -14.50
CA PRO A 517 -2.37 4.03 -15.58
C PRO A 517 -3.48 2.97 -15.46
N LYS A 518 -4.26 2.98 -14.38
CA LYS A 518 -5.31 1.98 -14.13
C LYS A 518 -6.66 2.53 -14.57
N HIS A 519 -7.34 1.75 -15.40
CA HIS A 519 -8.68 2.05 -15.87
C HIS A 519 -9.55 0.81 -15.62
N TYR A 520 -10.57 0.95 -14.77
CA TYR A 520 -11.52 -0.12 -14.51
C TYR A 520 -12.93 0.39 -14.77
N HIS A 521 -13.71 -0.42 -15.46
CA HIS A 521 -15.15 -0.23 -15.57
C HIS A 521 -15.84 -1.50 -15.07
N ARG A 522 -16.60 -1.39 -13.98
CA ARG A 522 -17.33 -2.51 -13.39
C ARG A 522 -18.81 -2.19 -13.32
N HIS A 523 -19.61 -3.21 -13.58
CA HIS A 523 -21.06 -3.14 -13.57
C HIS A 523 -21.60 -4.32 -12.79
N PHE A 524 -22.40 -4.03 -11.78
CA PHE A 524 -23.01 -4.99 -10.87
C PHE A 524 -24.52 -4.85 -10.93
N ASP A 525 -25.23 -5.93 -11.20
CA ASP A 525 -26.68 -6.04 -10.99
C ASP A 525 -26.93 -6.92 -9.77
N PHE A 526 -27.68 -6.39 -8.80
CA PHE A 526 -28.06 -7.10 -7.59
C PHE A 526 -29.48 -7.66 -7.71
N TYR A 527 -29.66 -8.89 -7.28
CA TYR A 527 -30.94 -9.58 -7.16
C TYR A 527 -31.12 -9.95 -5.67
N PRO A 528 -31.59 -9.01 -4.82
CA PRO A 528 -31.64 -9.21 -3.37
C PRO A 528 -32.51 -10.39 -2.93
N ASP A 529 -33.64 -10.59 -3.62
CA ASP A 529 -34.59 -11.68 -3.35
C ASP A 529 -33.93 -13.07 -3.57
N GLU A 530 -33.01 -13.16 -4.52
CA GLU A 530 -32.25 -14.38 -4.83
C GLU A 530 -30.89 -14.43 -4.11
N LYS A 531 -30.47 -13.34 -3.45
CA LYS A 531 -29.13 -13.15 -2.85
C LYS A 531 -28.00 -13.36 -3.84
N ILE A 532 -28.15 -12.85 -5.07
CA ILE A 532 -27.16 -12.97 -6.14
C ILE A 532 -26.70 -11.59 -6.60
N VAL A 533 -25.42 -11.49 -6.97
CA VAL A 533 -24.86 -10.37 -7.73
C VAL A 533 -24.27 -10.88 -9.04
N LEU A 534 -24.55 -10.17 -10.12
CA LEU A 534 -23.96 -10.40 -11.43
C LEU A 534 -22.96 -9.27 -11.74
N GLU A 535 -21.67 -9.59 -11.78
CA GLU A 535 -20.64 -8.68 -12.28
C GLU A 535 -20.39 -8.98 -13.76
N ARG A 536 -20.46 -7.95 -14.62
CA ARG A 536 -20.29 -8.13 -16.08
C ARG A 536 -18.95 -8.81 -16.41
N GLY A 537 -19.01 -9.91 -17.14
CA GLY A 537 -17.82 -10.68 -17.55
C GLY A 537 -17.29 -11.63 -16.47
N LYS A 538 -18.02 -11.85 -15.37
CA LYS A 538 -17.67 -12.81 -14.33
C LYS A 538 -18.80 -13.81 -14.06
N PRO A 539 -18.49 -14.97 -13.45
CA PRO A 539 -19.51 -15.90 -12.99
C PRO A 539 -20.45 -15.24 -11.97
N ARG A 540 -21.67 -15.77 -11.89
CA ARG A 540 -22.64 -15.43 -10.83
C ARG A 540 -22.01 -15.62 -9.44
N ALA A 541 -22.30 -14.71 -8.52
CA ALA A 541 -21.77 -14.77 -7.16
C ALA A 541 -22.87 -14.49 -6.12
N ALA A 542 -22.69 -15.01 -4.91
CA ALA A 542 -23.59 -14.73 -3.80
C ALA A 542 -23.41 -13.30 -3.27
N THR A 543 -24.51 -12.71 -2.77
CA THR A 543 -24.52 -11.45 -2.01
C THR A 543 -25.41 -11.58 -0.77
N VAL A 544 -25.58 -10.50 -0.03
CA VAL A 544 -26.42 -10.43 1.19
C VAL A 544 -27.86 -10.07 0.86
N ALA A 545 -28.80 -10.25 1.79
CA ALA A 545 -30.24 -10.07 1.55
C ALA A 545 -30.66 -8.61 1.26
N SER A 546 -29.93 -7.63 1.81
CA SER A 546 -30.21 -6.20 1.60
C SER A 546 -28.90 -5.49 1.24
N PRO A 547 -28.34 -5.80 0.05
CA PRO A 547 -26.99 -5.42 -0.31
C PRO A 547 -26.87 -3.91 -0.49
N LEU A 548 -25.73 -3.38 -0.06
CA LEU A 548 -25.32 -2.00 -0.21
C LEU A 548 -23.93 -1.99 -0.85
N ASP A 549 -23.79 -1.20 -1.90
CA ASP A 549 -22.51 -0.80 -2.48
C ASP A 549 -21.91 0.41 -1.75
N GLU A 550 -20.69 0.77 -2.11
CA GLU A 550 -19.91 1.84 -1.49
C GLU A 550 -20.62 3.20 -1.51
N ALA A 551 -21.30 3.56 -2.61
CA ALA A 551 -22.00 4.84 -2.71
C ALA A 551 -23.26 4.83 -1.84
N SER A 552 -24.10 3.81 -1.98
CA SER A 552 -25.32 3.64 -1.19
C SER A 552 -25.06 3.53 0.32
N PHE A 553 -23.93 2.93 0.74
CA PHE A 553 -23.60 2.77 2.14
C PHE A 553 -23.43 4.13 2.84
N ILE A 554 -22.79 5.11 2.18
CA ILE A 554 -22.63 6.46 2.74
C ILE A 554 -23.98 7.10 3.01
N PHE A 555 -24.94 6.96 2.08
CA PHE A 555 -26.30 7.49 2.25
C PHE A 555 -27.10 6.71 3.30
N TYR A 556 -26.94 5.39 3.37
CA TYR A 556 -27.55 4.57 4.40
C TYR A 556 -27.12 5.00 5.81
N VAL A 557 -25.84 5.32 6.02
CA VAL A 557 -25.33 5.81 7.32
C VAL A 557 -26.07 7.07 7.79
N ARG A 558 -26.49 7.95 6.87
CA ARG A 558 -27.22 9.18 7.21
C ARG A 558 -28.61 8.90 7.80
N THR A 559 -29.15 7.70 7.61
CA THR A 559 -30.44 7.29 8.20
C THR A 559 -30.32 6.75 9.61
N LEU A 560 -29.09 6.50 10.08
CA LEU A 560 -28.84 5.87 11.37
C LEU A 560 -28.90 6.89 12.50
N ARG A 561 -29.42 6.45 13.65
CA ARG A 561 -29.19 7.15 14.91
C ARG A 561 -27.72 6.95 15.30
N MET A 562 -26.97 8.05 15.45
CA MET A 562 -25.55 8.02 15.80
C MET A 562 -25.33 8.48 17.25
N ALA A 563 -25.51 7.57 18.22
CA ALA A 563 -25.23 7.85 19.62
C ALA A 563 -23.74 7.63 19.92
N VAL A 564 -23.08 8.59 20.56
CA VAL A 564 -21.64 8.52 20.86
C VAL A 564 -21.34 7.32 21.76
N GLY A 565 -20.28 6.58 21.43
CA GLY A 565 -19.87 5.35 22.11
C GLY A 565 -20.52 4.08 21.54
N GLU A 566 -21.54 4.21 20.69
CA GLU A 566 -22.20 3.06 20.07
C GLU A 566 -21.36 2.47 18.94
N THR A 567 -21.37 1.13 18.83
CA THR A 567 -20.82 0.41 17.66
C THR A 567 -21.96 -0.30 16.96
N LEU A 568 -22.29 0.18 15.76
CA LEU A 568 -23.30 -0.41 14.89
C LEU A 568 -22.65 -1.46 13.99
N SER A 569 -23.29 -2.61 13.77
CA SER A 569 -22.76 -3.68 12.92
C SER A 569 -23.79 -4.10 11.87
N PHE A 570 -23.36 -4.15 10.61
CA PHE A 570 -24.23 -4.43 9.47
C PHE A 570 -23.62 -5.50 8.57
N SER A 571 -24.38 -6.57 8.30
CA SER A 571 -24.07 -7.55 7.26
C SER A 571 -24.76 -7.18 5.94
N ARG A 572 -24.51 -5.95 5.50
CA ARG A 572 -25.21 -5.33 4.36
C ARG A 572 -24.30 -4.98 3.20
N TYR A 573 -22.99 -5.10 3.32
CA TYR A 573 -22.10 -4.84 2.18
C TYR A 573 -22.24 -5.94 1.13
N PHE A 574 -22.27 -5.60 -0.16
CA PHE A 574 -22.60 -6.57 -1.20
C PHE A 574 -21.61 -7.74 -1.34
N ARG A 575 -20.36 -7.58 -0.87
CA ARG A 575 -19.36 -8.67 -0.81
C ARG A 575 -19.48 -9.41 0.51
N VAL A 576 -19.91 -10.67 0.46
CA VAL A 576 -20.19 -11.50 1.63
C VAL A 576 -18.99 -11.62 2.57
N ASP A 577 -17.80 -11.83 2.01
CA ASP A 577 -16.53 -12.00 2.72
C ASP A 577 -16.04 -10.73 3.44
N ALA A 578 -16.47 -9.55 2.97
CA ALA A 578 -16.10 -8.27 3.57
C ALA A 578 -17.02 -7.82 4.72
N ASN A 579 -18.03 -8.61 5.07
CA ASN A 579 -18.94 -8.36 6.20
C ASN A 579 -18.46 -8.98 7.53
N PRO A 580 -18.91 -8.46 8.69
CA PRO A 580 -19.78 -7.30 8.83
C PRO A 580 -18.99 -5.99 8.66
N VAL A 581 -19.70 -4.95 8.21
CA VAL A 581 -19.26 -3.55 8.32
C VAL A 581 -19.62 -3.06 9.71
N THR A 582 -18.66 -2.55 10.48
CA THR A 582 -18.91 -1.93 11.78
C THR A 582 -18.69 -0.44 11.73
N ILE A 583 -19.59 0.35 12.30
CA ILE A 583 -19.50 1.80 12.42
C ILE A 583 -19.38 2.14 13.89
N GLN A 584 -18.23 2.69 14.28
CA GLN A 584 -18.02 3.20 15.63
C GLN A 584 -18.37 4.69 15.65
N VAL A 585 -19.31 5.08 16.50
CA VAL A 585 -19.66 6.49 16.72
C VAL A 585 -18.71 7.05 17.78
N LEU A 586 -17.70 7.79 17.34
CA LEU A 586 -16.54 8.12 18.16
C LEU A 586 -16.84 9.27 19.14
N ARG A 587 -17.33 10.39 18.62
CA ARG A 587 -17.47 11.65 19.37
C ARG A 587 -18.38 12.65 18.65
N ARG A 588 -18.77 13.69 19.39
CA ARG A 588 -19.35 14.94 18.84
C ARG A 588 -18.31 16.04 18.94
N GLU A 589 -18.14 16.82 17.88
CA GLU A 589 -17.26 17.99 17.90
C GLU A 589 -17.77 19.10 16.99
N THR A 590 -17.41 20.34 17.32
CA THR A 590 -17.64 21.48 16.43
C THR A 590 -16.45 21.62 15.48
N ILE A 591 -16.69 21.61 14.18
CA ILE A 591 -15.64 21.66 13.15
C ILE A 591 -15.90 22.76 12.14
N THR A 592 -14.83 23.43 11.71
CA THR A 592 -14.86 24.47 10.66
C THR A 592 -14.30 23.91 9.36
N VAL A 593 -15.12 23.92 8.33
CA VAL A 593 -14.79 23.56 6.94
C VAL A 593 -15.03 24.76 6.02
N PRO A 594 -14.62 24.75 4.75
CA PRO A 594 -14.87 25.88 3.84
C PRO A 594 -16.35 26.31 3.75
N ALA A 595 -17.29 25.38 3.89
CA ALA A 595 -18.73 25.65 3.91
C ALA A 595 -19.25 26.37 5.17
N GLY A 596 -18.50 26.40 6.27
CA GLY A 596 -18.94 26.98 7.54
C GLY A 596 -18.49 26.19 8.77
N THR A 597 -19.02 26.55 9.93
CA THR A 597 -18.81 25.86 11.20
C THR A 597 -20.05 25.04 11.56
N PHE A 598 -19.86 23.77 11.88
CA PHE A 598 -20.95 22.82 12.14
C PHE A 598 -20.68 22.05 13.43
N ASN A 599 -21.76 21.73 14.16
CA ASN A 599 -21.73 20.62 15.11
C ASN A 599 -21.79 19.32 14.32
N ALA A 600 -20.92 18.37 14.65
CA ALA A 600 -20.75 17.16 13.86
C ALA A 600 -20.60 15.92 14.74
N VAL A 601 -21.13 14.81 14.24
CA VAL A 601 -20.87 13.47 14.77
C VAL A 601 -19.77 12.83 13.94
N VAL A 602 -18.74 12.34 14.61
CA VAL A 602 -17.61 11.64 13.99
C VAL A 602 -17.82 10.15 14.09
N VAL A 603 -17.78 9.47 12.94
CA VAL A 603 -17.88 8.02 12.87
C VAL A 603 -16.67 7.41 12.17
N GLN A 604 -16.35 6.17 12.55
CA GLN A 604 -15.30 5.38 11.93
C GLN A 604 -15.89 4.07 11.40
N PRO A 605 -16.02 3.91 10.07
CA PRO A 605 -16.40 2.66 9.45
C PRO A 605 -15.18 1.71 9.36
N ILE A 606 -15.42 0.45 9.66
CA ILE A 606 -14.44 -0.64 9.60
C ILE A 606 -15.07 -1.78 8.80
N ILE A 607 -14.39 -2.18 7.72
CA ILE A 607 -14.80 -3.19 6.76
C ILE A 607 -13.72 -4.28 6.73
N ARG A 608 -14.09 -5.55 6.54
CA ARG A 608 -13.13 -6.67 6.40
C ARG A 608 -12.52 -6.71 4.99
N THR A 609 -11.82 -5.65 4.61
CA THR A 609 -11.13 -5.51 3.33
C THR A 609 -9.73 -4.94 3.52
N SER A 610 -8.88 -5.01 2.50
CA SER A 610 -7.75 -4.09 2.37
C SER A 610 -8.26 -2.73 1.87
N GLY A 611 -7.81 -1.63 2.45
CA GLY A 611 -8.25 -0.28 2.08
C GLY A 611 -8.27 0.71 3.24
N ILE A 612 -8.70 1.95 2.99
CA ILE A 612 -8.76 3.02 4.00
C ILE A 612 -9.74 2.74 5.14
N PHE A 613 -10.73 1.89 4.89
CA PHE A 613 -11.74 1.45 5.84
C PHE A 613 -11.43 0.08 6.46
N SER A 614 -10.20 -0.44 6.32
CA SER A 614 -9.83 -1.76 6.89
C SER A 614 -9.72 -1.75 8.41
N LYS A 615 -9.66 -2.94 9.03
CA LYS A 615 -9.28 -3.10 10.44
C LYS A 615 -7.83 -2.63 10.64
N GLY A 616 -7.66 -1.40 11.15
CA GLY A 616 -6.37 -0.70 11.26
C GLY A 616 -6.28 0.59 10.43
N GLY A 617 -7.25 0.83 9.54
CA GLY A 617 -7.45 2.11 8.86
C GLY A 617 -7.94 3.19 9.82
N GLN A 618 -7.40 4.41 9.70
CA GLN A 618 -7.82 5.58 10.49
C GLN A 618 -8.62 6.52 9.59
N ALA A 619 -9.75 6.02 9.06
CA ALA A 619 -10.70 6.81 8.30
C ALA A 619 -11.85 7.28 9.21
N GLU A 620 -12.01 8.59 9.32
CA GLU A 620 -13.09 9.24 10.06
C GLU A 620 -13.99 10.00 9.07
N LEU A 621 -15.30 9.96 9.31
CA LEU A 621 -16.31 10.73 8.59
C LEU A 621 -17.05 11.62 9.58
N TRP A 622 -17.24 12.88 9.19
CA TRP A 622 -17.99 13.88 9.97
C TRP A 622 -19.32 14.13 9.28
N PHE A 623 -20.39 13.85 9.99
CA PHE A 623 -21.75 14.18 9.59
C PHE A 623 -22.27 15.34 10.44
N THR A 624 -23.06 16.24 9.88
CA THR A 624 -23.73 17.28 10.69
C THR A 624 -24.56 16.63 11.80
N ASP A 625 -24.58 17.28 12.95
CA ASP A 625 -25.40 16.87 14.07
C ASP A 625 -26.83 17.44 13.94
N ASP A 626 -27.53 16.99 12.91
CA ASP A 626 -28.91 17.32 12.61
C ASP A 626 -29.61 16.12 11.95
N ALA A 627 -30.91 16.24 11.65
CA ALA A 627 -31.68 15.15 11.05
C ALA A 627 -31.23 14.78 9.61
N VAL A 628 -30.38 15.60 8.97
CA VAL A 628 -29.95 15.43 7.57
C VAL A 628 -28.62 14.66 7.49
N HIS A 629 -27.82 14.72 8.55
CA HIS A 629 -26.51 14.09 8.66
C HIS A 629 -25.68 14.31 7.39
N THR A 630 -25.47 15.55 6.99
CA THR A 630 -24.68 15.89 5.80
C THR A 630 -23.23 15.54 6.04
N LEU A 631 -22.60 14.79 5.11
CA LEU A 631 -21.16 14.54 5.17
C LEU A 631 -20.42 15.86 4.92
N ILE A 632 -19.77 16.39 5.95
CA ILE A 632 -19.07 17.69 5.88
C ILE A 632 -17.55 17.54 5.76
N GLN A 633 -17.01 16.42 6.24
CA GLN A 633 -15.59 16.10 6.13
C GLN A 633 -15.38 14.59 6.09
N MET A 634 -14.38 14.15 5.35
CA MET A 634 -13.79 12.81 5.48
C MET A 634 -12.29 12.98 5.66
N LYS A 635 -11.69 12.22 6.57
CA LYS A 635 -10.24 12.20 6.76
C LYS A 635 -9.77 10.77 6.84
N ALA A 636 -8.88 10.38 5.94
CA ALA A 636 -8.26 9.07 5.95
C ALA A 636 -6.75 9.22 6.13
N LYS A 637 -6.19 8.54 7.13
CA LYS A 637 -4.74 8.43 7.27
C LYS A 637 -4.24 7.31 6.35
N LEU A 638 -3.42 7.71 5.39
CA LEU A 638 -2.69 6.81 4.52
C LEU A 638 -1.27 6.66 5.06
N SER A 639 -0.56 5.64 4.62
CA SER A 639 0.83 5.44 5.00
C SER A 639 1.78 6.52 4.50
N PHE A 640 1.34 7.37 3.57
CA PHE A 640 2.15 8.41 2.91
C PHE A 640 1.59 9.83 3.09
N GLY A 641 0.53 10.01 3.88
CA GLY A 641 -0.08 11.32 4.11
C GLY A 641 -1.49 11.19 4.65
N SER A 642 -2.18 12.32 4.79
CA SER A 642 -3.61 12.34 5.07
C SER A 642 -4.36 12.80 3.83
N LEU A 643 -5.35 12.02 3.42
CA LEU A 643 -6.34 12.45 2.44
C LEU A 643 -7.49 13.08 3.22
N SER A 644 -7.96 14.23 2.79
CA SER A 644 -9.08 14.91 3.42
C SER A 644 -10.03 15.49 2.39
N LEU A 645 -11.32 15.27 2.57
CA LEU A 645 -12.39 15.92 1.84
C LEU A 645 -13.02 16.95 2.76
N TYR A 646 -13.20 18.18 2.29
CA TYR A 646 -13.87 19.24 3.05
C TYR A 646 -15.02 19.83 2.24
N LEU A 647 -16.21 19.91 2.81
CA LEU A 647 -17.39 20.47 2.13
C LEU A 647 -17.15 21.94 1.73
N ARG A 648 -17.47 22.28 0.49
CA ARG A 648 -17.45 23.63 -0.07
C ARG A 648 -18.78 24.35 0.19
N PRO A 649 -18.78 25.70 0.25
CA PRO A 649 -20.02 26.46 0.30
C PRO A 649 -20.93 26.07 -0.86
N SER A 650 -22.22 25.84 -0.58
CA SER A 650 -23.22 25.60 -1.62
C SER A 650 -23.19 26.77 -2.61
N ARG A 651 -22.95 26.48 -3.89
CA ARG A 651 -23.26 27.42 -4.96
C ARG A 651 -24.71 27.20 -5.30
N ASN A 652 -25.59 28.12 -4.90
CA ASN A 652 -26.96 28.16 -5.40
C ASN A 652 -26.92 28.15 -6.93
N ARG A 653 -27.16 26.97 -7.52
CA ARG A 653 -27.61 26.85 -8.90
C ARG A 653 -29.11 26.61 -8.77
N HIS A 654 -29.85 27.71 -8.90
CA HIS A 654 -31.29 27.70 -9.10
C HIS A 654 -31.63 26.95 -10.39
#